data_AF-A0A9W8LI64-F1
#
_entry.id   AF-A0A9W8LI64-F1
#
_cell.length_a   1.000
_cell.length_b   1.000
_cell.length_c   1.000
_cell.angle_alpha   90.00
_cell.angle_beta   90.00
_cell.angle_gamma   90.00
#
_symmetry.space_group_name_H-M   'P 1'
#
loop_
_entity.id
_entity.type
_entity.pdbx_description
1 polymer ?
#
loop_
_entity_poly.entity_id
_entity_poly.type
_entity_poly.pdbx_seq_one_letter_code
_entity_poly.pdbx_strand_id
1 'polypeptide(L)'
;MSSLQARVTQGLPALVRLAGQVELALGVLKGAAQRLSKGGVSGDFAVLAQLPALPVAEMLSSLVELQAELAGDRAAILGMRDRQVVTQGLDLVLLFEVHPRLAPGVGVPASKRMSSEAASVVSSLMRLPNGRRNWQPDPRATLADVVERLVQIADGEGDLASLLGTKYHSDIVAALFQLAYAPRPPASGSPLALEGRYYVECDEARRVRFQRAFTRLFQTTNPYQMLETLTGLLNEAGRARGPRWMAAMCSRFLARVVMRFPNDGARICLSFLVGHDEDLAAPRLDRIARLLISPPAGETAADYCRAVVPQIVRLAGSAPAAARRADIVDGIMDTEGTQRRVAQAAAYALRVLAQENRAAFREHAAEPACRPLKQWFTSRTRPAASDPVARGLASVGRRPLIQAVDEAAPEPGAGHSAEVASPAQLAHVLGLLHQVVPGGVPPAALVAELVCPVLAPLVHWHAFELCGAGPDDVVPGMLREVLVASLRALPRGAASTAVLEVVQLSRDSSSSSSSSEDASEITEWPAFRRTPRGTELAWCALEPAADGGDQRLAPVDALVELLGSAELREIAGDVFLALLREQDALRAELPHGDAGVARRWWLVSQAALAAINRLGPAVLARHADVLAFVLGVLDRHGPADEKKQGGEAGAESEASLALMLLAQVMAASEEAGFGEGESKDAGIPRIEWGAESLQLLRRIQARVKQLGSSAAPETARLCGQVALPMAMVLALHGAPGAGGGQAKEAEEEEGAGDRGRVVRALRDVRDDLVPVRAHGIVELRNLVLARSPALIEDEASLEAAIAVFVEMVGEADSFVYLNAIRGLASLADLHLRRFLPQLVGMYTAADDLERRTRVGEALLQSVQRAGALLGDCAPALVPPLLDVVGGAGAASAASAVGVQSALAILSAVAHTFPLALQRWADQLVAAVHGVLVAHAGDAEFVSVRRAAVVVLGDLVAGHGARLTALADGGVLGAVQRALRLGLADSDELASAHARSALDQLGSHYLA
;
A
#
# COMPACT_ATOMS: atom_id res chain seq x y z
N MET A 1 -6.41 60.98 29.83
CA MET A 1 -5.51 59.80 29.88
C MET A 1 -4.28 59.97 30.76
N SER A 2 -3.83 61.19 31.10
CA SER A 2 -2.66 61.43 31.96
C SER A 2 -2.91 61.36 33.48
N SER A 3 -4.18 61.33 33.94
CA SER A 3 -4.53 61.34 35.37
C SER A 3 -4.74 59.95 36.00
N LEU A 4 -4.84 58.90 35.19
CA LEU A 4 -5.01 57.50 35.66
C LEU A 4 -3.67 56.77 35.82
N GLN A 5 -2.66 57.11 35.01
CA GLN A 5 -1.30 56.53 35.12
C GLN A 5 -0.53 57.03 36.34
N ALA A 6 -0.86 58.21 36.88
CA ALA A 6 -0.18 58.77 38.06
C ALA A 6 -0.72 58.26 39.41
N ARG A 7 -1.90 57.60 39.44
CA ARG A 7 -2.50 57.10 40.69
C ARG A 7 -1.98 55.71 41.11
N VAL A 8 -1.42 54.91 40.19
CA VAL A 8 -0.99 53.53 40.49
C VAL A 8 0.39 53.49 41.14
N THR A 9 1.32 54.39 40.78
CA THR A 9 2.67 54.44 41.38
C THR A 9 2.71 54.93 42.83
N GLN A 10 1.62 55.52 43.35
CA GLN A 10 1.54 55.93 44.76
C GLN A 10 1.04 54.81 45.71
N GLY A 11 0.61 53.66 45.19
CA GLY A 11 0.03 52.56 45.98
C GLY A 11 0.95 51.37 46.29
N LEU A 12 2.08 51.22 45.59
CA LEU A 12 2.96 50.04 45.69
C LEU A 12 4.37 50.45 46.16
N PRO A 13 4.62 50.60 47.47
CA PRO A 13 5.89 51.09 47.98
C PRO A 13 7.05 50.13 47.70
N ALA A 14 6.81 48.82 47.56
CA ALA A 14 7.84 47.86 47.15
C ALA A 14 8.33 48.10 45.72
N LEU A 15 7.45 48.48 44.80
CA LEU A 15 7.79 48.78 43.40
C LEU A 15 8.69 50.02 43.30
N VAL A 16 8.42 51.05 44.10
CA VAL A 16 9.24 52.28 44.13
C VAL A 16 10.65 51.98 44.65
N ARG A 17 10.77 51.17 45.72
CA ARG A 17 12.07 50.70 46.21
C ARG A 17 12.83 49.91 45.14
N LEU A 18 12.14 48.97 44.49
CA LEU A 18 12.71 48.16 43.43
C LEU A 18 13.24 49.03 42.27
N ALA A 19 12.49 50.05 41.84
CA ALA A 19 12.90 50.96 40.78
C ALA A 19 14.21 51.69 41.12
N GLY A 20 14.31 52.24 42.34
CA GLY A 20 15.54 52.91 42.79
C GLY A 20 16.74 51.97 42.88
N GLN A 21 16.52 50.73 43.35
CA GLN A 21 17.58 49.71 43.41
C GLN A 21 18.05 49.31 42.00
N VAL A 22 17.12 49.11 41.06
CA VAL A 22 17.43 48.76 39.66
C VAL A 22 18.21 49.88 38.97
N GLU A 23 17.80 51.14 39.14
CA GLU A 23 18.51 52.30 38.59
C GLU A 23 19.95 52.38 39.11
N LEU A 24 20.14 52.17 40.43
CA LEU A 24 21.46 52.17 41.05
C LEU A 24 22.34 51.05 40.47
N ALA A 25 21.81 49.83 40.36
CA ALA A 25 22.55 48.69 39.81
C ALA A 25 22.93 48.89 38.34
N LEU A 26 21.99 49.35 37.50
CA LEU A 26 22.27 49.63 36.09
C LEU A 26 23.29 50.76 35.92
N GLY A 27 23.27 51.77 36.79
CA GLY A 27 24.29 52.83 36.83
C GLY A 27 25.70 52.27 37.07
N VAL A 28 25.84 51.37 38.05
CA VAL A 28 27.11 50.68 38.34
C VAL A 28 27.58 49.85 37.15
N LEU A 29 26.70 49.07 36.53
CA LEU A 29 27.02 48.22 35.39
C LEU A 29 27.40 49.04 34.14
N LYS A 30 26.70 50.15 33.87
CA LYS A 30 27.02 51.05 32.75
C LYS A 30 28.39 51.71 32.96
N GLY A 31 28.70 52.12 34.19
CA GLY A 31 30.02 52.63 34.56
C GLY A 31 31.13 51.59 34.35
N ALA A 32 30.89 50.33 34.73
CA ALA A 32 31.81 49.23 34.48
C ALA A 32 32.03 48.96 32.98
N ALA A 33 30.95 48.92 32.19
CA ALA A 33 31.02 48.71 30.74
C ALA A 33 31.81 49.82 30.02
N GLN A 34 31.62 51.09 30.40
CA GLN A 34 32.38 52.22 29.83
C GLN A 34 33.87 52.19 30.17
N ARG A 35 34.24 51.65 31.33
CA ARG A 35 35.64 51.47 31.72
C ARG A 35 36.28 50.33 30.94
N LEU A 36 35.55 49.23 30.75
CA LEU A 36 35.95 48.08 29.94
C LEU A 36 36.09 48.42 28.45
N SER A 37 35.31 49.36 27.91
CA SER A 37 35.43 49.77 26.50
C SER A 37 36.57 50.76 26.24
N LYS A 38 37.02 51.51 27.26
CA LYS A 38 38.12 52.49 27.15
C LYS A 38 39.49 51.89 27.44
N GLY A 39 39.57 50.84 28.26
CA GLY A 39 40.80 50.08 28.49
C GLY A 39 40.90 48.95 27.49
N GLY A 40 41.85 49.02 26.54
CA GLY A 40 42.16 47.87 25.68
C GLY A 40 42.41 46.60 26.51
N VAL A 41 42.30 45.44 25.86
CA VAL A 41 42.17 44.05 26.36
C VAL A 41 43.11 43.60 27.51
N SER A 42 44.01 44.43 28.04
CA SER A 42 45.01 44.06 29.06
C SER A 42 45.14 44.95 30.32
N GLY A 43 44.20 45.84 30.68
CA GLY A 43 44.22 46.50 32.01
C GLY A 43 42.96 47.35 32.22
N ASP A 44 42.09 47.12 33.20
CA ASP A 44 42.34 46.92 34.63
C ASP A 44 41.30 45.99 35.28
N PHE A 45 41.62 44.71 35.47
CA PHE A 45 40.78 43.83 36.32
C PHE A 45 40.73 44.31 37.79
N ALA A 46 41.73 45.10 38.24
CA ALA A 46 41.76 45.72 39.56
C ALA A 46 40.66 46.80 39.75
N VAL A 47 40.24 47.49 38.68
CA VAL A 47 39.18 48.50 38.74
C VAL A 47 37.79 47.85 38.84
N LEU A 48 37.62 46.66 38.27
CA LEU A 48 36.38 45.88 38.43
C LEU A 48 36.24 45.30 39.84
N ALA A 49 37.35 45.03 40.54
CA ALA A 49 37.34 44.57 41.93
C ALA A 49 36.91 45.68 42.92
N GLN A 50 36.88 46.95 42.49
CA GLN A 50 36.46 48.11 43.29
C GLN A 50 35.02 48.57 43.00
N LEU A 51 34.24 47.79 42.26
CA LEU A 51 32.85 48.13 41.99
C LEU A 51 32.02 48.04 43.28
N PRO A 52 31.13 49.00 43.54
CA PRO A 52 30.22 48.93 44.67
C PRO A 52 29.30 47.71 44.55
N ALA A 53 28.93 47.14 45.70
CA ALA A 53 27.99 46.03 45.74
C ALA A 53 26.63 46.44 45.15
N LEU A 54 26.16 45.66 44.18
CA LEU A 54 24.80 45.73 43.64
C LEU A 54 23.78 45.33 44.73
N PRO A 55 22.65 46.05 44.88
CA PRO A 55 21.65 45.80 45.92
C PRO A 55 20.73 44.61 45.59
N VAL A 56 21.28 43.49 45.10
CA VAL A 56 20.50 42.38 44.51
C VAL A 56 19.67 41.62 45.55
N ALA A 57 20.19 41.47 46.78
CA ALA A 57 19.43 40.87 47.89
C ALA A 57 18.25 41.75 48.34
N GLU A 58 18.42 43.07 48.28
CA GLU A 58 17.36 44.03 48.58
C GLU A 58 16.30 44.06 47.46
N MET A 59 16.73 43.90 46.20
CA MET A 59 15.81 43.74 45.06
C MET A 59 14.94 42.49 45.23
N LEU A 60 15.54 41.36 45.60
CA LEU A 60 14.78 40.12 45.84
C LEU A 60 13.75 40.30 46.97
N SER A 61 14.12 40.99 48.04
CA SER A 61 13.19 41.29 49.14
C SER A 61 12.04 42.19 48.67
N SER A 62 12.36 43.23 47.89
CA SER A 62 11.35 44.13 47.31
C SER A 62 10.43 43.40 46.31
N LEU A 63 10.94 42.43 45.56
CA LEU A 63 10.12 41.60 44.65
C LEU A 63 9.15 40.68 45.41
N VAL A 64 9.57 40.09 46.53
CA VAL A 64 8.69 39.27 47.39
C VAL A 64 7.61 40.13 48.03
N GLU A 65 7.98 41.32 48.54
CA GLU A 65 7.02 42.28 49.10
C GLU A 65 6.03 42.76 48.03
N LEU A 66 6.52 43.06 46.82
CA LEU A 66 5.68 43.46 45.70
C LEU A 66 4.69 42.35 45.31
N GLN A 67 5.10 41.07 45.34
CA GLN A 67 4.17 39.96 45.13
C GLN A 67 3.04 39.95 46.16
N ALA A 68 3.36 40.22 47.43
CA ALA A 68 2.36 40.28 48.50
C ALA A 68 1.43 41.49 48.36
N GLU A 69 1.96 42.66 47.97
CA GLU A 69 1.18 43.87 47.68
C GLU A 69 0.21 43.63 46.50
N LEU A 70 0.68 43.01 45.41
CA LEU A 70 -0.14 42.68 44.24
C LEU A 70 -1.20 41.62 44.53
N ALA A 71 -0.90 40.65 45.41
CA ALA A 71 -1.89 39.65 45.82
C ALA A 71 -3.02 40.25 46.68
N GLY A 72 -2.75 41.34 47.41
CA GLY A 72 -3.73 42.05 48.23
C GLY A 72 -4.75 42.87 47.43
N ASP A 73 -4.42 43.24 46.19
CA ASP A 73 -5.28 44.02 45.30
C ASP A 73 -5.42 43.33 43.92
N ARG A 74 -6.47 42.51 43.78
CA ARG A 74 -6.74 41.71 42.56
C ARG A 74 -6.91 42.54 41.28
N ALA A 75 -7.10 43.86 41.37
CA ALA A 75 -7.21 44.75 40.21
C ALA A 75 -5.88 45.44 39.86
N ALA A 76 -4.83 45.27 40.66
CA ALA A 76 -3.52 45.87 40.42
C ALA A 76 -2.79 45.14 39.27
N ILE A 77 -2.77 45.77 38.10
CA ILE A 77 -2.01 45.32 36.92
C ILE A 77 -0.78 46.21 36.78
N LEU A 78 0.38 45.62 36.53
CA LEU A 78 1.60 46.39 36.33
C LEU A 78 1.53 47.14 34.99
N GLY A 79 1.77 48.46 35.01
CA GLY A 79 1.94 49.24 33.78
C GLY A 79 3.18 48.77 33.00
N MET A 80 3.28 49.14 31.72
CA MET A 80 4.43 48.72 30.88
C MET A 80 5.79 49.11 31.49
N ARG A 81 5.89 50.32 32.07
CA ARG A 81 7.11 50.79 32.73
C ARG A 81 7.44 49.97 33.97
N ASP A 82 6.44 49.67 34.79
CA ASP A 82 6.60 48.91 36.03
C ASP A 82 7.00 47.46 35.72
N ARG A 83 6.39 46.87 34.69
CA ARG A 83 6.76 45.55 34.16
C ARG A 83 8.21 45.52 33.68
N GLN A 84 8.71 46.61 33.07
CA GLN A 84 10.11 46.73 32.67
C GLN A 84 11.04 46.77 33.88
N VAL A 85 10.72 47.56 34.91
CA VAL A 85 11.50 47.64 36.17
C VAL A 85 11.58 46.27 36.83
N VAL A 86 10.44 45.60 36.96
CA VAL A 86 10.33 44.24 37.50
C VAL A 86 11.20 43.26 36.71
N THR A 87 11.13 43.31 35.39
CA THR A 87 11.89 42.44 34.50
C THR A 87 13.40 42.66 34.68
N GLN A 88 13.84 43.92 34.75
CA GLN A 88 15.24 44.26 35.00
C GLN A 88 15.70 43.81 36.39
N GLY A 89 14.86 43.95 37.41
CA GLY A 89 15.14 43.45 38.76
C GLY A 89 15.35 41.93 38.76
N LEU A 90 14.44 41.18 38.12
CA LEU A 90 14.56 39.73 37.97
C LEU A 90 15.80 39.32 37.17
N ASP A 91 16.10 40.01 36.06
CA ASP A 91 17.31 39.77 35.28
C ASP A 91 18.58 39.90 36.14
N LEU A 92 18.65 40.96 36.97
CA LEU A 92 19.78 41.19 37.89
C LEU A 92 19.85 40.14 38.99
N VAL A 93 18.73 39.80 39.64
CA VAL A 93 18.69 38.73 40.65
C VAL A 93 19.17 37.41 40.07
N LEU A 94 18.65 37.00 38.92
CA LEU A 94 19.03 35.73 38.31
C LEU A 94 20.51 35.73 37.91
N LEU A 95 20.98 36.78 37.24
CA LEU A 95 22.37 36.87 36.74
C LEU A 95 23.41 36.90 37.86
N PHE A 96 23.12 37.55 38.99
CA PHE A 96 24.11 37.81 40.04
C PHE A 96 23.95 36.94 41.30
N GLU A 97 22.78 36.36 41.56
CA GLU A 97 22.54 35.50 42.74
C GLU A 97 22.28 34.03 42.39
N VAL A 98 21.68 33.72 41.23
CA VAL A 98 21.36 32.34 40.83
C VAL A 98 22.45 31.76 39.94
N HIS A 99 22.71 32.37 38.78
CA HIS A 99 23.66 31.89 37.76
C HIS A 99 25.05 31.57 38.30
N PRO A 100 25.68 32.40 39.15
CA PRO A 100 27.00 32.09 39.68
C PRO A 100 26.95 30.85 40.59
N ARG A 101 25.83 30.57 41.25
CA ARG A 101 25.69 29.42 42.16
C ARG A 101 25.27 28.14 41.43
N LEU A 102 24.91 28.19 40.15
CA LEU A 102 24.65 27.00 39.33
C LEU A 102 25.95 26.30 38.93
N ALA A 103 25.92 24.98 38.92
CA ALA A 103 27.04 24.18 38.46
C ALA A 103 27.20 24.28 36.92
N PRO A 104 28.42 24.13 36.38
CA PRO A 104 28.65 24.28 34.94
C PRO A 104 27.75 23.35 34.11
N GLY A 105 26.95 23.90 33.19
CA GLY A 105 26.06 23.09 32.32
C GLY A 105 24.69 22.75 32.91
N VAL A 106 24.32 23.29 34.08
CA VAL A 106 22.97 23.12 34.67
C VAL A 106 21.96 24.15 34.17
N GLY A 107 22.39 25.38 33.90
CA GLY A 107 21.51 26.47 33.44
C GLY A 107 21.92 27.01 32.06
N VAL A 108 21.01 27.76 31.42
CA VAL A 108 21.29 28.41 30.13
C VAL A 108 22.30 29.55 30.33
N PRO A 109 23.45 29.58 29.63
CA PRO A 109 24.47 30.60 29.81
C PRO A 109 23.99 32.02 29.52
N ALA A 110 24.55 33.02 30.24
CA ALA A 110 24.25 34.44 30.02
C ALA A 110 24.47 34.88 28.56
N SER A 111 25.48 34.32 27.87
CA SER A 111 25.80 34.63 26.47
C SER A 111 24.71 34.28 25.47
N LYS A 112 23.75 33.42 25.84
CA LYS A 112 22.59 33.08 24.99
C LYS A 112 21.37 33.97 25.24
N ARG A 113 21.44 34.87 26.21
CA ARG A 113 20.29 35.65 26.72
C ARG A 113 20.38 37.14 26.43
N MET A 114 21.58 37.63 26.13
CA MET A 114 21.87 39.04 25.94
C MET A 114 22.82 39.25 24.76
N SER A 115 22.96 40.49 24.30
CA SER A 115 23.88 40.84 23.21
C SER A 115 25.33 40.46 23.54
N SER A 116 26.16 40.22 22.51
CA SER A 116 27.56 39.82 22.68
C SER A 116 28.35 40.80 23.55
N GLU A 117 28.07 42.09 23.45
CA GLU A 117 28.70 43.15 24.24
C GLU A 117 28.33 43.04 25.73
N ALA A 118 27.03 42.92 26.05
CA ALA A 118 26.56 42.77 27.42
C ALA A 118 27.06 41.45 28.03
N ALA A 119 27.06 40.36 27.25
CA ALA A 119 27.57 39.06 27.67
C ALA A 119 29.07 39.10 28.01
N SER A 120 29.86 39.82 27.21
CA SER A 120 31.29 40.02 27.45
C SER A 120 31.54 40.79 28.75
N VAL A 121 30.79 41.87 28.98
CA VAL A 121 30.87 42.66 30.22
C VAL A 121 30.50 41.81 31.43
N VAL A 122 29.36 41.12 31.39
CA VAL A 122 28.91 40.23 32.47
C VAL A 122 29.92 39.09 32.69
N SER A 123 30.45 38.47 31.64
CA SER A 123 31.46 37.40 31.76
C SER A 123 32.74 37.92 32.41
N SER A 124 33.19 39.13 32.06
CA SER A 124 34.37 39.79 32.63
C SER A 124 34.15 40.21 34.09
N LEU A 125 32.91 40.55 34.47
CA LEU A 125 32.50 40.80 35.85
C LEU A 125 32.40 39.49 36.67
N MET A 126 32.14 38.36 36.03
CA MET A 126 31.96 37.08 36.72
C MET A 126 33.27 36.28 36.88
N ARG A 127 34.27 36.47 36.00
CA ARG A 127 35.51 35.69 35.99
C ARG A 127 36.77 36.57 35.90
N LEU A 128 37.73 36.32 36.79
CA LEU A 128 39.10 36.82 36.69
C LEU A 128 39.98 35.86 35.86
N PRO A 129 41.06 36.34 35.21
CA PRO A 129 41.98 35.53 34.41
C PRO A 129 42.65 34.37 35.18
N ASN A 130 42.72 34.46 36.51
CA ASN A 130 43.29 33.45 37.42
C ASN A 130 42.27 32.38 37.86
N GLY A 131 41.08 32.34 37.26
CA GLY A 131 40.02 31.39 37.60
C GLY A 131 39.22 31.74 38.86
N ARG A 132 39.53 32.84 39.56
CA ARG A 132 38.72 33.34 40.69
C ARG A 132 37.51 34.12 40.17
N ARG A 133 36.41 34.13 40.93
CA ARG A 133 35.22 34.93 40.59
C ARG A 133 35.42 36.37 41.08
N ASN A 134 35.19 37.35 40.22
CA ASN A 134 35.33 38.77 40.58
C ASN A 134 34.11 39.25 41.36
N TRP A 135 32.91 38.94 40.87
CA TRP A 135 31.66 39.10 41.61
C TRP A 135 31.44 37.93 42.57
N GLN A 136 31.22 38.23 43.86
CA GLN A 136 30.78 37.26 44.86
C GLN A 136 29.29 37.49 45.17
N PRO A 137 28.44 36.47 45.02
CA PRO A 137 27.05 36.53 45.49
C PRO A 137 26.99 36.88 46.98
N ASP A 138 25.84 37.38 47.45
CA ASP A 138 25.69 37.73 48.87
C ASP A 138 26.10 36.54 49.77
N PRO A 139 27.15 36.69 50.61
CA PRO A 139 27.63 35.62 51.47
C PRO A 139 26.61 35.23 52.56
N ARG A 140 25.59 36.05 52.80
CA ARG A 140 24.54 35.80 53.80
C ARG A 140 23.42 34.89 53.28
N ALA A 141 23.31 34.69 51.97
CA ALA A 141 22.28 33.88 51.35
C ALA A 141 22.86 32.70 50.58
N THR A 142 22.29 31.51 50.76
CA THR A 142 22.59 30.35 49.93
C THR A 142 21.73 30.34 48.67
N LEU A 143 22.08 29.49 47.70
CA LEU A 143 21.20 29.26 46.53
C LEU A 143 19.80 28.81 46.96
N ALA A 144 19.72 27.99 48.02
CA ALA A 144 18.44 27.54 48.55
C ALA A 144 17.58 28.71 49.05
N ASP A 145 18.17 29.65 49.79
CA ASP A 145 17.43 30.80 50.33
C ASP A 145 16.90 31.73 49.23
N VAL A 146 17.68 31.93 48.16
CA VAL A 146 17.27 32.73 47.00
C VAL A 146 16.15 32.02 46.23
N VAL A 147 16.29 30.72 45.97
CA VAL A 147 15.30 29.95 45.22
C VAL A 147 14.00 29.77 46.01
N GLU A 148 14.03 29.64 47.33
CA GLU A 148 12.81 29.62 48.16
C GLU A 148 11.98 30.89 47.97
N ARG A 149 12.62 32.06 47.94
CA ARG A 149 11.94 33.34 47.69
C ARG A 149 11.42 33.46 46.26
N LEU A 150 12.16 32.97 45.27
CA LEU A 150 11.70 32.94 43.87
C LEU A 150 10.52 31.97 43.69
N VAL A 151 10.54 30.82 44.36
CA VAL A 151 9.41 29.88 44.38
C VAL A 151 8.20 30.49 45.09
N GLN A 152 8.40 31.25 46.17
CA GLN A 152 7.30 31.98 46.83
C GLN A 152 6.63 32.97 45.88
N ILE A 153 7.41 33.67 45.04
CA ILE A 153 6.86 34.55 44.00
C ILE A 153 6.13 33.73 42.93
N ALA A 154 6.74 32.64 42.46
CA ALA A 154 6.16 31.80 41.41
C ALA A 154 4.89 31.03 41.84
N ASP A 155 4.75 30.69 43.13
CA ASP A 155 3.56 30.08 43.73
C ASP A 155 2.43 31.11 43.95
N GLY A 156 2.69 32.42 43.77
CA GLY A 156 1.68 33.48 43.84
C GLY A 156 0.84 33.65 42.57
N GLU A 157 -0.06 34.63 42.57
CA GLU A 157 -0.88 35.02 41.42
C GLU A 157 -0.44 36.38 40.84
N GLY A 158 -0.71 36.64 39.56
CA GLY A 158 -0.48 37.95 38.92
C GLY A 158 0.76 38.02 38.01
N ASP A 159 1.08 39.24 37.58
CA ASP A 159 2.09 39.51 36.54
C ASP A 159 3.49 38.97 36.88
N LEU A 160 3.87 39.05 38.15
CA LEU A 160 5.21 38.68 38.62
C LEU A 160 5.42 37.16 38.60
N ALA A 161 4.43 36.40 39.10
CA ALA A 161 4.38 34.95 38.98
C ALA A 161 4.36 34.50 37.51
N SER A 162 3.58 35.19 36.66
CA SER A 162 3.51 34.93 35.21
C SER A 162 4.87 35.13 34.52
N LEU A 163 5.62 36.18 34.86
CA LEU A 163 6.97 36.42 34.32
C LEU A 163 7.96 35.31 34.70
N LEU A 164 7.92 34.85 35.95
CA LEU A 164 8.75 33.73 36.42
C LEU A 164 8.35 32.41 35.77
N GLY A 165 7.05 32.15 35.64
CA GLY A 165 6.49 30.97 34.99
C GLY A 165 6.74 30.93 33.48
N THR A 166 7.03 32.07 32.84
CA THR A 166 7.23 32.17 31.39
C THR A 166 8.66 32.52 30.98
N LYS A 167 9.07 33.78 31.07
CA LYS A 167 10.37 34.29 30.62
C LYS A 167 11.54 33.61 31.35
N TYR A 168 11.38 33.37 32.66
CA TYR A 168 12.44 32.84 33.53
C TYR A 168 12.25 31.38 33.92
N HIS A 169 11.38 30.67 33.18
CA HIS A 169 11.02 29.30 33.50
C HIS A 169 12.25 28.37 33.54
N SER A 170 13.16 28.50 32.57
CA SER A 170 14.38 27.69 32.48
C SER A 170 15.34 27.90 33.65
N ASP A 171 15.40 29.11 34.21
CA ASP A 171 16.23 29.42 35.38
C ASP A 171 15.74 28.74 36.64
N ILE A 172 14.43 28.87 36.89
CA ILE A 172 13.81 28.28 38.07
C ILE A 172 13.91 26.76 37.99
N VAL A 173 13.61 26.16 36.83
CA VAL A 173 13.73 24.70 36.66
C VAL A 173 15.16 24.22 36.86
N ALA A 174 16.16 24.91 36.30
CA ALA A 174 17.57 24.55 36.49
C ALA A 174 18.01 24.63 37.95
N ALA A 175 17.63 25.70 38.66
CA ALA A 175 17.97 25.89 40.06
C ALA A 175 17.26 24.87 40.97
N LEU A 176 15.97 24.60 40.71
CA LEU A 176 15.23 23.55 41.39
C LEU A 176 15.84 22.17 41.13
N PHE A 177 16.26 21.86 39.91
CA PHE A 177 16.91 20.59 39.60
C PHE A 177 18.20 20.38 40.38
N GLN A 178 19.04 21.41 40.44
CA GLN A 178 20.26 21.38 41.23
C GLN A 178 19.98 21.14 42.72
N LEU A 179 19.05 21.89 43.31
CA LEU A 179 18.73 21.76 44.73
C LEU A 179 18.00 20.46 45.07
N ALA A 180 17.13 19.98 44.18
CA ALA A 180 16.26 18.83 44.41
C ALA A 180 16.92 17.48 44.07
N TYR A 181 17.81 17.43 43.08
CA TYR A 181 18.26 16.18 42.47
C TYR A 181 19.78 16.04 42.29
N ALA A 182 20.57 17.10 42.49
CA ALA A 182 22.02 16.96 42.40
C ALA A 182 22.56 15.92 43.43
N PRO A 183 23.65 15.20 43.10
CA PRO A 183 24.33 14.30 44.01
C PRO A 183 24.83 15.05 45.26
N ARG A 184 24.84 14.36 46.40
CA ARG A 184 25.45 14.90 47.63
C ARG A 184 26.97 14.72 47.63
N PRO A 185 27.72 15.62 48.28
CA PRO A 185 29.13 15.40 48.50
C PRO A 185 29.32 14.09 49.30
N PRO A 186 30.27 13.22 48.92
CA PRO A 186 30.58 12.03 49.70
C PRO A 186 31.11 12.42 51.08
N ALA A 187 30.91 11.56 52.08
CA ALA A 187 31.48 11.75 53.41
C ALA A 187 33.00 11.98 53.33
N SER A 188 33.53 12.85 54.19
CA SER A 188 34.94 13.26 54.19
C SER A 188 35.89 12.05 54.16
N GLY A 189 36.72 11.94 53.13
CA GLY A 189 37.74 10.88 52.98
C GLY A 189 37.56 9.91 51.80
N SER A 190 36.49 10.01 51.01
CA SER A 190 36.33 9.17 49.80
C SER A 190 37.22 9.64 48.64
N PRO A 191 37.87 8.72 47.87
CA PRO A 191 38.65 9.08 46.67
C PRO A 191 37.82 9.74 45.55
N LEU A 192 36.47 9.68 45.63
CA LEU A 192 35.54 10.42 44.77
C LEU A 192 35.46 11.93 45.09
N ALA A 193 36.03 12.40 46.22
CA ALA A 193 36.06 13.82 46.59
C ALA A 193 36.89 14.69 45.62
N LEU A 194 37.77 14.08 44.82
CA LEU A 194 38.60 14.76 43.80
C LEU A 194 37.81 15.17 42.54
N GLU A 195 36.57 14.70 42.36
CA GLU A 195 35.65 15.15 41.30
C GLU A 195 34.64 16.21 41.80
N GLY A 196 35.03 17.03 42.78
CA GLY A 196 34.22 18.06 43.47
C GLY A 196 33.61 19.20 42.64
N ARG A 197 33.10 18.96 41.43
CA ARG A 197 32.59 19.98 40.52
C ARG A 197 31.06 20.15 40.51
N TYR A 198 30.27 19.27 41.15
CA TYR A 198 28.81 19.24 40.99
C TYR A 198 28.02 18.85 42.26
N TYR A 199 28.48 19.25 43.45
CA TYR A 199 27.77 18.99 44.71
C TYR A 199 26.99 20.20 45.19
N VAL A 200 25.88 19.94 45.88
CA VAL A 200 25.02 20.98 46.46
C VAL A 200 24.77 20.64 47.92
N GLU A 201 25.12 21.56 48.81
CA GLU A 201 24.76 21.47 50.22
C GLU A 201 23.31 21.96 50.38
N CYS A 202 22.39 21.00 50.48
CA CYS A 202 21.00 21.24 50.84
C CYS A 202 20.57 20.11 51.79
N ASP A 203 20.01 20.50 52.93
CA ASP A 203 19.45 19.58 53.92
C ASP A 203 18.25 18.80 53.33
N GLU A 204 17.98 17.62 53.87
CA GLU A 204 16.93 16.75 53.34
C GLU A 204 15.55 17.41 53.37
N ALA A 205 15.25 18.19 54.42
CA ALA A 205 13.96 18.84 54.57
C ALA A 205 13.70 19.87 53.45
N ARG A 206 14.67 20.76 53.17
CA ARG A 206 14.55 21.70 52.03
C ARG A 206 14.58 20.98 50.68
N ARG A 207 15.39 19.93 50.52
CA ARG A 207 15.42 19.14 49.29
C ARG A 207 14.05 18.58 48.93
N VAL A 208 13.34 18.00 49.89
CA VAL A 208 11.95 17.52 49.70
C VAL A 208 11.00 18.68 49.35
N ARG A 209 11.18 19.87 49.95
CA ARG A 209 10.39 21.06 49.59
C ARG A 209 10.64 21.48 48.14
N PHE A 210 11.88 21.50 47.67
CA PHE A 210 12.20 21.83 46.28
C PHE A 210 11.68 20.77 45.30
N GLN A 211 11.71 19.49 45.66
CA GLN A 211 11.07 18.43 44.87
C GLN A 211 9.56 18.68 44.73
N ARG A 212 8.88 19.04 45.82
CA ARG A 212 7.45 19.40 45.81
C ARG A 212 7.18 20.67 44.99
N ALA A 213 8.01 21.71 45.12
CA ALA A 213 7.90 22.93 44.34
C ALA A 213 8.07 22.67 42.84
N PHE A 214 9.11 21.90 42.45
CA PHE A 214 9.27 21.48 41.06
C PHE A 214 8.07 20.65 40.58
N THR A 215 7.54 19.75 41.41
CA THR A 215 6.39 18.91 41.04
C THR A 215 5.15 19.77 40.77
N ARG A 216 4.88 20.78 41.62
CA ARG A 216 3.80 21.76 41.37
C ARG A 216 4.03 22.52 40.07
N LEU A 217 5.21 23.10 39.89
CA LEU A 217 5.56 23.83 38.66
C LEU A 217 5.41 22.93 37.42
N PHE A 218 5.89 21.69 37.48
CA PHE A 218 5.76 20.71 36.41
C PHE A 218 4.30 20.36 36.09
N GLN A 219 3.41 20.37 37.10
CA GLN A 219 1.99 20.09 36.98
C GLN A 219 1.14 21.29 36.54
N THR A 220 1.62 22.53 36.70
CA THR A 220 0.88 23.75 36.32
C THR A 220 1.36 24.36 35.01
N THR A 221 2.62 24.11 34.61
CA THR A 221 3.21 24.69 33.40
C THR A 221 2.58 24.11 32.12
N ASN A 222 2.49 24.95 31.09
CA ASN A 222 2.15 24.54 29.73
C ASN A 222 3.14 23.46 29.23
N PRO A 223 2.66 22.34 28.67
CA PRO A 223 3.54 21.24 28.25
C PRO A 223 4.55 21.64 27.16
N TYR A 224 4.20 22.52 26.22
CA TYR A 224 5.14 23.00 25.19
C TYR A 224 6.31 23.76 25.81
N GLN A 225 6.01 24.65 26.75
CA GLN A 225 7.04 25.41 27.48
C GLN A 225 7.93 24.51 28.33
N MET A 226 7.36 23.48 28.96
CA MET A 226 8.14 22.49 29.71
C MET A 226 9.03 21.66 28.78
N LEU A 227 8.53 21.23 27.62
CA LEU A 227 9.32 20.53 26.60
C LEU A 227 10.48 21.40 26.11
N GLU A 228 10.21 22.66 25.75
CA GLU A 228 11.22 23.62 25.30
C GLU A 228 12.29 23.83 26.37
N THR A 229 11.88 24.00 27.63
CA THR A 229 12.80 24.19 28.75
C THR A 229 13.67 22.96 28.98
N LEU A 230 13.06 21.78 29.08
CA LEU A 230 13.81 20.55 29.38
C LEU A 230 14.73 20.16 28.21
N THR A 231 14.33 20.39 26.96
CA THR A 231 15.21 20.17 25.81
C THR A 231 16.35 21.19 25.73
N GLY A 232 16.07 22.47 26.01
CA GLY A 232 17.10 23.50 26.11
C GLY A 232 18.14 23.18 27.19
N LEU A 233 17.70 22.75 28.37
CA LEU A 233 18.58 22.35 29.47
C LEU A 233 19.33 21.04 29.16
N LEU A 234 18.68 20.07 28.52
CA LEU A 234 19.33 18.83 28.09
C LEU A 234 20.48 19.10 27.10
N ASN A 235 20.25 20.00 26.13
CA ASN A 235 21.28 20.39 25.16
C ASN A 235 22.49 21.06 25.82
N GLU A 236 22.28 21.83 26.89
CA GLU A 236 23.40 22.40 27.67
C GLU A 236 24.12 21.34 28.50
N ALA A 237 23.39 20.42 29.15
CA ALA A 237 23.95 19.34 29.95
C ALA A 237 24.72 18.30 29.10
N GLY A 238 24.32 18.09 27.84
CA GLY A 238 24.94 17.13 26.91
C GLY A 238 26.27 17.57 26.30
N ARG A 239 26.71 18.82 26.53
CA ARG A 239 28.03 19.30 26.07
C ARG A 239 29.15 18.61 26.84
N ALA A 240 30.36 18.54 26.26
CA ALA A 240 31.52 17.77 26.75
C ALA A 240 31.98 18.02 28.21
N ARG A 241 31.39 18.97 28.93
CA ARG A 241 31.69 19.33 30.33
C ARG A 241 30.43 19.47 31.21
N GLY A 242 29.27 18.95 30.79
CA GLY A 242 28.02 19.02 31.55
C GLY A 242 27.81 17.85 32.52
N PRO A 243 26.93 18.00 33.54
CA PRO A 243 26.67 16.96 34.53
C PRO A 243 25.73 15.88 34.00
N ARG A 244 26.17 14.61 34.06
CA ARG A 244 25.36 13.46 33.63
C ARG A 244 24.02 13.34 34.37
N TRP A 245 23.99 13.66 35.66
CA TRP A 245 22.76 13.63 36.46
C TRP A 245 21.70 14.60 35.92
N MET A 246 22.11 15.76 35.41
CA MET A 246 21.19 16.76 34.86
C MET A 246 20.56 16.25 33.56
N ALA A 247 21.37 15.68 32.66
CA ALA A 247 20.87 15.07 31.44
C ALA A 247 19.86 13.95 31.73
N ALA A 248 20.18 13.05 32.67
CA ALA A 248 19.27 11.99 33.10
C ALA A 248 17.93 12.54 33.65
N MET A 249 17.98 13.61 34.42
CA MET A 249 16.79 14.26 34.99
C MET A 249 15.93 14.94 33.92
N CYS A 250 16.53 15.66 32.98
CA CYS A 250 15.83 16.25 31.84
C CYS A 250 15.15 15.17 30.99
N SER A 251 15.86 14.11 30.61
CA SER A 251 15.30 12.98 29.86
C SER A 251 14.15 12.30 30.60
N ARG A 252 14.29 12.08 31.91
CA ARG A 252 13.23 11.48 32.74
C ARG A 252 11.96 12.32 32.74
N PHE A 253 12.08 13.64 32.93
CA PHE A 253 10.91 14.51 32.98
C PHE A 253 10.32 14.80 31.60
N LEU A 254 11.12 14.81 30.52
CA LEU A 254 10.61 14.87 29.14
C LEU A 254 9.64 13.72 28.86
N ALA A 255 10.03 12.50 29.20
CA ALA A 255 9.15 11.34 29.05
C ALA A 255 7.90 11.41 29.94
N ARG A 256 8.02 11.96 31.15
CA ARG A 256 6.85 12.20 32.03
C ARG A 256 5.89 13.26 31.49
N VAL A 257 6.33 14.20 30.63
CA VAL A 257 5.41 15.11 29.95
C VAL A 257 4.45 14.32 29.06
N VAL A 258 4.93 13.28 28.38
CA VAL A 258 4.10 12.39 27.55
C VAL A 258 3.06 11.65 28.39
N MET A 259 3.43 11.19 29.58
CA MET A 259 2.53 10.46 30.48
C MET A 259 1.52 11.36 31.22
N ARG A 260 1.83 12.66 31.39
CA ARG A 260 0.96 13.61 32.12
C ARG A 260 -0.41 13.78 31.46
N PHE A 261 -0.47 13.65 30.13
CA PHE A 261 -1.70 13.80 29.35
C PHE A 261 -2.02 12.47 28.66
N PRO A 262 -2.85 11.59 29.26
CA PRO A 262 -3.09 10.23 28.75
C PRO A 262 -3.73 10.21 27.35
N ASN A 263 -4.32 11.34 26.92
CA ASN A 263 -4.93 11.45 25.60
C ASN A 263 -4.12 12.26 24.57
N ASP A 264 -3.24 13.15 25.00
CA ASP A 264 -2.61 14.16 24.12
C ASP A 264 -1.09 14.27 24.28
N GLY A 265 -0.49 13.60 25.27
CA GLY A 265 0.92 13.78 25.60
C GLY A 265 1.86 13.38 24.47
N ALA A 266 1.56 12.27 23.78
CA ALA A 266 2.33 11.85 22.61
C ALA A 266 2.18 12.83 21.45
N ARG A 267 0.98 13.39 21.24
CA ARG A 267 0.70 14.39 20.21
C ARG A 267 1.50 15.66 20.45
N ILE A 268 1.44 16.20 21.67
CA ILE A 268 2.16 17.42 22.07
C ILE A 268 3.68 17.22 21.89
N CYS A 269 4.20 16.07 22.32
CA CYS A 269 5.62 15.74 22.17
C CYS A 269 6.03 15.61 20.71
N LEU A 270 5.26 14.90 19.88
CA LEU A 270 5.52 14.74 18.45
C LEU A 270 5.45 16.08 17.71
N SER A 271 4.42 16.89 17.95
CA SER A 271 4.29 18.22 17.35
C SER A 271 5.51 19.10 17.65
N PHE A 272 6.06 19.00 18.87
CA PHE A 272 7.28 19.71 19.25
C PHE A 272 8.54 19.16 18.54
N LEU A 273 8.71 17.84 18.48
CA LEU A 273 9.92 17.20 17.94
C LEU A 273 10.03 17.27 16.40
N VAL A 274 8.88 17.19 15.73
CA VAL A 274 8.78 17.26 14.27
C VAL A 274 9.15 18.65 13.75
N GLY A 275 8.75 19.72 14.46
CA GLY A 275 9.05 21.09 14.05
C GLY A 275 8.36 21.50 12.74
N HIS A 276 8.93 22.48 12.04
CA HIS A 276 8.35 23.11 10.84
C HIS A 276 9.01 22.66 9.52
N ASP A 277 10.01 21.76 9.56
CA ASP A 277 10.72 21.31 8.36
C ASP A 277 9.83 20.42 7.49
N GLU A 278 9.73 20.72 6.19
CA GLU A 278 8.78 20.05 5.28
C GLU A 278 9.02 18.54 5.16
N ASP A 279 10.27 18.07 5.22
CA ASP A 279 10.63 16.65 5.07
C ASP A 279 11.30 16.04 6.32
N LEU A 280 10.66 15.00 6.89
CA LEU A 280 11.22 14.17 7.96
C LEU A 280 12.10 13.05 7.40
N ALA A 281 13.41 13.28 7.30
CA ALA A 281 14.37 12.24 6.90
C ALA A 281 14.42 11.05 7.90
N ALA A 282 14.70 9.85 7.40
CA ALA A 282 14.75 8.61 8.19
C ALA A 282 15.61 8.66 9.48
N PRO A 283 16.80 9.29 9.51
CA PRO A 283 17.61 9.36 10.74
C PRO A 283 16.94 10.20 11.85
N ARG A 284 16.13 11.19 11.45
CA ARG A 284 15.38 12.02 12.39
C ARG A 284 14.17 11.27 12.93
N LEU A 285 13.45 10.54 12.06
CA LEU A 285 12.35 9.66 12.47
C LEU A 285 12.82 8.61 13.47
N ASP A 286 13.97 7.97 13.24
CA ASP A 286 14.55 6.99 14.16
C ASP A 286 14.86 7.60 15.54
N ARG A 287 15.47 8.79 15.57
CA ARG A 287 15.71 9.50 16.85
C ARG A 287 14.41 9.83 17.58
N ILE A 288 13.41 10.35 16.87
CA ILE A 288 12.10 10.70 17.45
C ILE A 288 11.40 9.44 18.00
N ALA A 289 11.38 8.36 17.22
CA ALA A 289 10.78 7.09 17.64
C ALA A 289 11.46 6.50 18.88
N ARG A 290 12.80 6.46 18.90
CA ARG A 290 13.55 5.97 20.07
C ARG A 290 13.26 6.77 21.32
N LEU A 291 13.10 8.09 21.21
CA LEU A 291 12.74 8.96 22.33
C LEU A 291 11.33 8.67 22.87
N LEU A 292 10.39 8.30 22.02
CA LEU A 292 9.01 8.00 22.39
C LEU A 292 8.78 6.56 22.90
N ILE A 293 9.64 5.62 22.51
CA ILE A 293 9.50 4.21 22.86
C ILE A 293 10.34 3.85 24.10
N SER A 294 11.42 4.59 24.35
CA SER A 294 12.31 4.32 25.49
C SER A 294 11.66 4.73 26.80
N PRO A 295 11.36 3.79 27.72
CA PRO A 295 10.79 4.12 29.01
C PRO A 295 11.78 4.94 29.85
N PRO A 296 11.32 5.98 30.58
CA PRO A 296 12.20 6.79 31.40
C PRO A 296 12.73 6.03 32.62
N ALA A 297 13.92 6.43 33.07
CA ALA A 297 14.53 5.88 34.27
C ALA A 297 13.62 6.09 35.50
N GLY A 298 13.16 4.97 36.10
CA GLY A 298 12.30 4.96 37.29
C GLY A 298 10.82 4.65 37.04
N GLU A 299 10.39 4.52 35.78
CA GLU A 299 9.09 3.93 35.42
C GLU A 299 9.29 2.49 34.93
N THR A 300 8.31 1.62 35.15
CA THR A 300 8.36 0.28 34.55
C THR A 300 8.07 0.38 33.04
N ALA A 301 8.74 -0.44 32.23
CA ALA A 301 8.49 -0.48 30.79
C ALA A 301 7.01 -0.78 30.47
N ALA A 302 6.36 -1.64 31.28
CA ALA A 302 4.96 -1.99 31.12
C ALA A 302 4.01 -0.79 31.37
N ASP A 303 4.21 -0.03 32.44
CA ASP A 303 3.35 1.11 32.76
C ASP A 303 3.53 2.26 31.75
N TYR A 304 4.77 2.46 31.28
CA TYR A 304 5.05 3.43 30.21
C TYR A 304 4.35 3.04 28.91
N CYS A 305 4.52 1.80 28.45
CA CYS A 305 3.90 1.33 27.21
C CYS A 305 2.37 1.36 27.30
N ARG A 306 1.78 0.98 28.43
CA ARG A 306 0.32 1.04 28.67
C ARG A 306 -0.22 2.47 28.52
N ALA A 307 0.53 3.48 28.95
CA ALA A 307 0.10 4.88 28.89
C ALA A 307 0.35 5.54 27.51
N VAL A 308 1.45 5.21 26.85
CA VAL A 308 1.93 5.95 25.67
C VAL A 308 1.52 5.28 24.34
N VAL A 309 1.62 3.96 24.23
CA VAL A 309 1.37 3.24 22.97
C VAL A 309 -0.05 3.48 22.41
N PRO A 310 -1.13 3.47 23.22
CA PRO A 310 -2.48 3.78 22.71
C PRO A 310 -2.61 5.20 22.14
N GLN A 311 -1.80 6.15 22.62
CA GLN A 311 -1.77 7.49 22.06
C GLN A 311 -1.10 7.49 20.68
N ILE A 312 0.02 6.77 20.53
CA ILE A 312 0.74 6.64 19.24
C ILE A 312 -0.15 5.95 18.20
N VAL A 313 -0.87 4.90 18.59
CA VAL A 313 -1.85 4.20 17.72
C VAL A 313 -2.90 5.14 17.14
N ARG A 314 -3.49 6.00 17.98
CA ARG A 314 -4.50 6.98 17.53
C ARG A 314 -3.91 8.03 16.58
N LEU A 315 -2.65 8.43 16.77
CA LEU A 315 -1.97 9.40 15.91
C LEU A 315 -1.55 8.81 14.57
N ALA A 316 -1.19 7.52 14.55
CA ALA A 316 -0.92 6.81 13.30
C ALA A 316 -2.23 6.64 12.49
N GLY A 317 -3.28 6.07 13.10
CA GLY A 317 -4.51 5.74 12.40
C GLY A 317 -5.42 6.93 12.00
N SER A 318 -5.03 8.18 12.22
CA SER A 318 -5.74 9.35 11.67
C SER A 318 -5.25 9.61 10.25
N ALA A 319 -6.00 9.12 9.25
CA ALA A 319 -5.72 9.45 7.85
C ALA A 319 -5.76 10.97 7.61
N PRO A 320 -4.88 11.53 6.76
CA PRO A 320 -5.07 12.87 6.22
C PRO A 320 -6.20 12.83 5.18
N ALA A 321 -7.17 13.74 5.32
CA ALA A 321 -8.29 14.02 4.42
C ALA A 321 -9.51 13.06 4.45
N ALA A 322 -10.40 13.27 5.43
CA ALA A 322 -11.83 13.56 5.21
C ALA A 322 -12.57 13.71 6.55
N ALA A 323 -13.20 14.88 6.76
CA ALA A 323 -14.23 15.17 7.76
C ALA A 323 -13.85 15.13 9.26
N ARG A 324 -13.38 16.27 9.77
CA ARG A 324 -14.06 16.93 10.92
C ARG A 324 -14.25 18.41 10.61
N ARG A 325 -15.47 18.79 10.26
CA ARG A 325 -15.90 20.20 10.32
C ARG A 325 -16.11 20.57 11.78
N ALA A 326 -15.48 21.68 12.14
CA ALA A 326 -15.83 22.60 13.22
C ALA A 326 -15.80 22.05 14.65
N ASP A 327 -14.72 22.39 15.36
CA ASP A 327 -14.85 23.07 16.66
C ASP A 327 -13.73 24.14 16.77
N ILE A 328 -14.15 25.36 16.40
CA ILE A 328 -13.88 26.67 17.02
C ILE A 328 -12.47 26.92 17.61
N VAL A 329 -11.78 27.89 16.98
CA VAL A 329 -10.66 28.76 17.42
C VAL A 329 -9.27 28.49 16.80
N ASP A 330 -8.82 29.50 16.04
CA ASP A 330 -7.44 29.97 15.73
C ASP A 330 -6.54 29.32 14.65
N GLY A 331 -6.36 30.08 13.55
CA GLY A 331 -5.12 30.87 13.34
C GLY A 331 -3.99 30.30 12.46
N ILE A 332 -3.99 30.66 11.16
CA ILE A 332 -2.83 31.05 10.29
C ILE A 332 -1.58 30.12 10.18
N MET A 333 -1.52 28.94 10.80
CA MET A 333 -0.33 28.07 10.79
C MET A 333 -0.52 26.76 10.00
N ASP A 334 0.58 26.23 9.45
CA ASP A 334 0.77 24.93 8.76
C ASP A 334 0.33 23.72 9.63
N THR A 335 -0.97 23.62 9.86
CA THR A 335 -1.60 22.65 10.77
C THR A 335 -1.79 21.31 10.08
N GLU A 336 -2.14 21.29 8.80
CA GLU A 336 -2.25 20.05 8.02
C GLU A 336 -0.89 19.39 7.77
N GLY A 337 0.15 20.16 7.40
CA GLY A 337 1.50 19.62 7.22
C GLY A 337 2.07 19.07 8.52
N THR A 338 1.85 19.77 9.63
CA THR A 338 2.22 19.28 10.97
C THR A 338 1.47 18.00 11.34
N GLN A 339 0.17 17.89 11.08
CA GLN A 339 -0.60 16.67 11.34
C GLN A 339 -0.08 15.47 10.53
N ARG A 340 0.20 15.65 9.23
CA ARG A 340 0.76 14.60 8.38
C ARG A 340 2.11 14.11 8.90
N ARG A 341 2.99 15.03 9.28
CA ARG A 341 4.31 14.70 9.83
C ARG A 341 4.22 14.00 11.20
N VAL A 342 3.28 14.40 12.05
CA VAL A 342 3.01 13.71 13.33
C VAL A 342 2.51 12.29 13.09
N ALA A 343 1.59 12.08 12.16
CA ALA A 343 1.11 10.75 11.78
C ALA A 343 2.24 9.88 11.23
N GLN A 344 3.10 10.43 10.36
CA GLN A 344 4.28 9.74 9.82
C GLN A 344 5.26 9.32 10.93
N ALA A 345 5.56 10.21 11.89
CA ALA A 345 6.44 9.92 13.01
C ALA A 345 5.83 8.90 13.99
N ALA A 346 4.52 8.96 14.23
CA ALA A 346 3.80 7.97 15.04
C ALA A 346 3.80 6.58 14.38
N ALA A 347 3.54 6.51 13.07
CA ALA A 347 3.62 5.27 12.29
C ALA A 347 5.02 4.65 12.35
N TYR A 348 6.06 5.46 12.16
CA TYR A 348 7.45 5.02 12.26
C TYR A 348 7.77 4.50 13.68
N ALA A 349 7.30 5.18 14.72
CA ALA A 349 7.46 4.73 16.11
C ALA A 349 6.79 3.38 16.37
N LEU A 350 5.59 3.13 15.84
CA LEU A 350 4.96 1.80 15.95
C LEU A 350 5.78 0.71 15.27
N ARG A 351 6.44 1.00 14.13
CA ARG A 351 7.33 0.05 13.46
C ARG A 351 8.57 -0.26 14.28
N VAL A 352 9.22 0.75 14.85
CA VAL A 352 10.37 0.54 15.74
C VAL A 352 9.95 -0.26 16.99
N LEU A 353 8.78 0.04 17.57
CA LEU A 353 8.24 -0.69 18.72
C LEU A 353 7.98 -2.16 18.37
N ALA A 354 7.41 -2.43 17.20
CA ALA A 354 7.18 -3.78 16.69
C ALA A 354 8.49 -4.58 16.50
N GLN A 355 9.60 -3.93 16.20
CA GLN A 355 10.89 -4.58 16.02
C GLN A 355 11.63 -4.80 17.35
N GLU A 356 11.66 -3.78 18.22
CA GLU A 356 12.48 -3.77 19.44
C GLU A 356 11.74 -4.34 20.66
N ASN A 357 10.40 -4.21 20.75
CA ASN A 357 9.60 -4.68 21.87
C ASN A 357 8.23 -5.26 21.42
N ARG A 358 8.30 -6.46 20.81
CA ARG A 358 7.14 -7.19 20.26
C ARG A 358 6.02 -7.44 21.26
N ALA A 359 6.35 -7.74 22.51
CA ALA A 359 5.35 -8.02 23.55
C ALA A 359 4.49 -6.78 23.84
N ALA A 360 5.13 -5.62 24.04
CA ALA A 360 4.42 -4.37 24.27
C ALA A 360 3.64 -3.91 23.03
N PHE A 361 4.20 -4.07 21.83
CA PHE A 361 3.49 -3.80 20.58
C PHE A 361 2.22 -4.65 20.47
N ARG A 362 2.33 -5.95 20.73
CA ARG A 362 1.19 -6.86 20.67
C ARG A 362 0.10 -6.48 21.67
N GLU A 363 0.47 -6.31 22.94
CA GLU A 363 -0.48 -6.06 24.02
C GLU A 363 -1.18 -4.70 23.90
N HIS A 364 -0.44 -3.65 23.53
CA HIS A 364 -0.93 -2.27 23.61
C HIS A 364 -1.22 -1.61 22.27
N ALA A 365 -0.78 -2.17 21.14
CA ALA A 365 -1.08 -1.67 19.80
C ALA A 365 -1.89 -2.65 18.94
N ALA A 366 -1.37 -3.86 18.70
CA ALA A 366 -1.99 -4.82 17.80
C ALA A 366 -3.33 -5.34 18.34
N GLU A 367 -3.38 -5.79 19.60
CA GLU A 367 -4.58 -6.37 20.20
C GLU A 367 -5.76 -5.39 20.22
N PRO A 368 -5.60 -4.12 20.69
CA PRO A 368 -6.70 -3.17 20.70
C PRO A 368 -7.11 -2.70 19.30
N ALA A 369 -6.14 -2.50 18.39
CA ALA A 369 -6.42 -2.05 17.04
C ALA A 369 -7.17 -3.13 16.26
N CYS A 370 -6.69 -4.37 16.24
CA CYS A 370 -7.29 -5.45 15.48
C CYS A 370 -8.56 -6.02 16.13
N ARG A 371 -8.90 -5.63 17.38
CA ARG A 371 -10.06 -6.13 18.14
C ARG A 371 -11.37 -6.18 17.33
N PRO A 372 -11.77 -5.13 16.56
CA PRO A 372 -13.02 -5.14 15.80
C PRO A 372 -13.10 -6.28 14.78
N LEU A 373 -11.96 -6.68 14.20
CA LEU A 373 -11.88 -7.81 13.26
C LEU A 373 -11.59 -9.15 13.98
N LYS A 374 -10.85 -9.13 15.10
CA LYS A 374 -10.51 -10.35 15.87
C LYS A 374 -11.70 -10.95 16.61
N GLN A 375 -12.62 -10.10 17.12
CA GLN A 375 -13.85 -10.54 17.76
C GLN A 375 -14.71 -11.43 16.85
N TRP A 376 -14.54 -11.27 15.53
CA TRP A 376 -15.18 -12.09 14.53
C TRP A 376 -14.56 -13.50 14.41
N PHE A 377 -13.22 -13.65 14.52
CA PHE A 377 -12.52 -14.87 14.07
C PHE A 377 -11.54 -15.59 15.04
N THR A 378 -11.20 -15.10 16.25
CA THR A 378 -10.32 -15.84 17.20
C THR A 378 -10.66 -15.52 18.68
N SER A 379 -10.50 -16.34 19.75
CA SER A 379 -9.83 -17.63 20.03
C SER A 379 -10.17 -18.15 21.46
N ARG A 380 -10.40 -19.47 21.67
CA ARG A 380 -10.01 -20.17 22.94
C ARG A 380 -8.57 -20.67 22.81
N THR A 381 -7.76 -20.55 23.86
CA THR A 381 -6.29 -20.71 23.89
C THR A 381 -5.79 -22.16 24.00
N ARG A 382 -4.68 -22.51 23.33
CA ARG A 382 -3.67 -23.52 23.76
C ARG A 382 -2.36 -23.44 22.94
N PRO A 383 -1.24 -24.05 23.39
CA PRO A 383 -0.09 -23.37 23.99
C PRO A 383 0.92 -22.77 22.99
N ALA A 384 1.84 -22.00 23.57
CA ALA A 384 2.86 -21.19 22.90
C ALA A 384 3.80 -22.01 21.98
N ALA A 385 3.59 -21.94 20.68
CA ALA A 385 4.69 -22.08 19.73
C ALA A 385 5.70 -20.95 20.02
N SER A 386 7.00 -21.28 20.14
CA SER A 386 8.07 -20.28 20.30
C SER A 386 8.23 -19.41 19.06
N ASP A 387 7.95 -19.98 17.88
CA ASP A 387 7.99 -19.29 16.59
C ASP A 387 6.75 -18.38 16.40
N PRO A 388 6.94 -17.06 16.19
CA PRO A 388 5.84 -16.13 15.92
C PRO A 388 5.06 -16.47 14.65
N VAL A 389 5.70 -17.01 13.61
CA VAL A 389 5.03 -17.33 12.34
C VAL A 389 4.07 -18.50 12.53
N ALA A 390 4.53 -19.61 13.11
CA ALA A 390 3.67 -20.75 13.43
C ALA A 390 2.46 -20.35 14.32
N ARG A 391 2.67 -19.46 15.28
CA ARG A 391 1.60 -18.95 16.15
C ARG A 391 0.58 -18.11 15.38
N GLY A 392 1.05 -17.22 14.51
CA GLY A 392 0.21 -16.41 13.64
C GLY A 392 -0.63 -17.28 12.70
N LEU A 393 -0.02 -18.27 12.04
CA LEU A 393 -0.72 -19.20 11.15
C LEU A 393 -1.81 -20.00 11.87
N ALA A 394 -1.52 -20.49 13.08
CA ALA A 394 -2.50 -21.20 13.91
C ALA A 394 -3.71 -20.32 14.34
N SER A 395 -3.67 -19.02 14.08
CA SER A 395 -4.79 -18.10 14.28
C SER A 395 -5.63 -17.87 13.03
N VAL A 396 -5.10 -18.15 11.83
CA VAL A 396 -5.78 -17.94 10.54
C VAL A 396 -6.97 -18.89 10.41
N GLY A 397 -6.77 -20.19 10.63
CA GLY A 397 -7.77 -21.25 10.42
C GLY A 397 -8.87 -21.40 11.48
N ARG A 398 -9.08 -20.39 12.33
CA ARG A 398 -10.02 -20.51 13.45
C ARG A 398 -11.43 -20.09 13.05
N ARG A 399 -12.42 -20.88 13.46
CA ARG A 399 -13.83 -20.59 13.22
C ARG A 399 -14.26 -19.30 13.92
N PRO A 400 -15.23 -18.56 13.35
CA PRO A 400 -15.76 -17.36 13.96
C PRO A 400 -16.40 -17.65 15.33
N LEU A 401 -16.20 -16.74 16.28
CA LEU A 401 -16.85 -16.81 17.60
C LEU A 401 -18.33 -16.41 17.42
N ILE A 402 -19.23 -17.38 17.55
CA ILE A 402 -20.64 -17.09 17.85
C ILE A 402 -20.65 -16.71 19.33
N GLN A 403 -20.53 -15.43 19.65
CA GLN A 403 -20.99 -14.97 20.97
C GLN A 403 -22.51 -15.02 20.90
N ALA A 404 -23.13 -15.85 21.75
CA ALA A 404 -24.53 -15.67 22.10
C ALA A 404 -24.67 -14.20 22.52
N VAL A 405 -25.36 -13.42 21.69
CA VAL A 405 -25.76 -12.06 22.05
C VAL A 405 -26.50 -12.21 23.37
N ASP A 406 -26.02 -11.57 24.44
CA ASP A 406 -26.63 -11.63 25.78
C ASP A 406 -28.15 -11.46 25.64
N GLU A 407 -28.90 -12.34 26.32
CA GLU A 407 -30.36 -12.49 26.33
C GLU A 407 -31.10 -11.24 26.86
N ALA A 408 -30.95 -10.11 26.19
CA ALA A 408 -31.88 -9.00 26.22
C ALA A 408 -32.55 -8.95 24.85
N ALA A 409 -33.30 -10.00 24.54
CA ALA A 409 -34.08 -10.09 23.31
C ALA A 409 -35.01 -8.87 23.18
N PRO A 410 -34.87 -8.02 22.15
CA PRO A 410 -35.96 -7.15 21.75
C PRO A 410 -37.04 -7.98 21.06
N GLU A 411 -38.30 -7.56 21.25
CA GLU A 411 -39.52 -8.19 20.77
C GLU A 411 -39.43 -8.79 19.35
N PRO A 412 -40.00 -9.99 19.11
CA PRO A 412 -39.99 -10.64 17.81
C PRO A 412 -40.88 -9.86 16.83
N GLY A 413 -40.28 -9.15 15.87
CA GLY A 413 -41.02 -8.42 14.85
C GLY A 413 -40.30 -7.24 14.21
N ALA A 414 -39.11 -6.87 14.68
CA ALA A 414 -38.31 -5.83 14.06
C ALA A 414 -36.95 -6.39 13.63
N GLY A 415 -36.76 -6.59 12.32
CA GLY A 415 -35.51 -7.05 11.75
C GLY A 415 -34.36 -6.09 12.10
N HIS A 416 -33.54 -6.45 13.08
CA HIS A 416 -32.40 -5.66 13.52
C HIS A 416 -31.13 -6.49 13.46
N SER A 417 -30.32 -6.21 12.44
CA SER A 417 -28.90 -6.58 12.40
C SER A 417 -28.12 -5.81 13.46
N ALA A 418 -27.47 -6.52 14.40
CA ALA A 418 -26.58 -5.91 15.39
C ALA A 418 -25.24 -5.48 14.74
N GLU A 419 -24.85 -4.22 14.93
CA GLU A 419 -23.57 -3.66 14.44
C GLU A 419 -22.39 -4.27 15.23
N VAL A 420 -21.41 -4.83 14.51
CA VAL A 420 -20.18 -5.44 15.06
C VAL A 420 -19.01 -4.47 15.00
N ALA A 421 -18.85 -3.77 13.87
CA ALA A 421 -17.83 -2.74 13.70
C ALA A 421 -18.30 -1.63 12.77
N SER A 422 -18.19 -0.38 13.25
CA SER A 422 -18.52 0.82 12.50
C SER A 422 -17.53 1.09 11.36
N PRO A 423 -17.93 1.87 10.33
CA PRO A 423 -17.02 2.30 9.26
C PRO A 423 -15.76 3.03 9.77
N ALA A 424 -15.90 3.82 10.84
CA ALA A 424 -14.77 4.53 11.44
C ALA A 424 -13.77 3.57 12.12
N GLN A 425 -14.26 2.51 12.76
CA GLN A 425 -13.38 1.48 13.35
C GLN A 425 -12.65 0.70 12.26
N LEU A 426 -13.35 0.29 11.20
CA LEU A 426 -12.73 -0.43 10.07
C LEU A 426 -11.67 0.42 9.35
N ALA A 427 -11.97 1.70 9.09
CA ALA A 427 -11.01 2.64 8.52
C ALA A 427 -9.78 2.84 9.42
N HIS A 428 -9.97 2.89 10.75
CA HIS A 428 -8.86 2.99 11.70
C HIS A 428 -7.96 1.75 11.67
N VAL A 429 -8.54 0.55 11.62
CA VAL A 429 -7.79 -0.71 11.50
C VAL A 429 -6.97 -0.73 10.21
N LEU A 430 -7.62 -0.48 9.08
CA LEU A 430 -6.95 -0.48 7.78
C LEU A 430 -5.86 0.61 7.71
N GLY A 431 -6.15 1.80 8.23
CA GLY A 431 -5.20 2.90 8.42
C GLY A 431 -3.93 2.48 9.14
N LEU A 432 -4.09 1.82 10.28
CA LEU A 432 -2.97 1.33 11.07
C LEU A 432 -2.19 0.22 10.35
N LEU A 433 -2.89 -0.76 9.76
CA LEU A 433 -2.25 -1.86 9.05
C LEU A 433 -1.40 -1.34 7.89
N HIS A 434 -1.96 -0.48 7.03
CA HIS A 434 -1.26 0.11 5.90
C HIS A 434 -0.04 0.92 6.32
N GLN A 435 -0.15 1.72 7.39
CA GLN A 435 0.96 2.54 7.87
C GLN A 435 2.06 1.73 8.55
N VAL A 436 1.76 0.57 9.13
CA VAL A 436 2.76 -0.32 9.72
C VAL A 436 3.41 -1.22 8.66
N VAL A 437 2.70 -1.50 7.56
CA VAL A 437 3.09 -2.46 6.50
C VAL A 437 3.69 -1.85 5.19
N PRO A 438 3.99 -0.54 4.99
CA PRO A 438 4.05 -0.03 3.62
C PRO A 438 5.42 -0.17 2.93
N GLY A 439 5.33 -0.30 1.60
CA GLY A 439 6.31 0.06 0.57
C GLY A 439 7.56 -0.82 0.41
N GLY A 440 7.80 -1.72 1.35
CA GLY A 440 8.85 -2.73 1.30
C GLY A 440 8.37 -4.01 1.98
N VAL A 441 9.18 -5.08 1.99
CA VAL A 441 8.80 -6.35 2.63
C VAL A 441 8.86 -6.18 4.15
N PRO A 442 7.73 -6.10 4.88
CA PRO A 442 7.77 -6.01 6.34
C PRO A 442 8.38 -7.28 6.94
N PRO A 443 8.91 -7.23 8.18
CA PRO A 443 9.40 -8.43 8.85
C PRO A 443 8.29 -9.47 9.01
N ALA A 444 8.53 -10.72 8.60
CA ALA A 444 7.55 -11.81 8.70
C ALA A 444 6.92 -11.95 10.09
N ALA A 445 7.70 -11.77 11.16
CA ALA A 445 7.23 -11.84 12.53
C ALA A 445 6.20 -10.75 12.89
N LEU A 446 6.31 -9.57 12.27
CA LEU A 446 5.35 -8.47 12.45
C LEU A 446 4.02 -8.81 11.78
N VAL A 447 4.07 -9.29 10.53
CA VAL A 447 2.88 -9.74 9.78
C VAL A 447 2.19 -10.89 10.51
N ALA A 448 2.97 -11.85 11.03
CA ALA A 448 2.44 -12.99 11.75
C ALA A 448 1.67 -12.63 13.03
N GLU A 449 2.12 -11.61 13.79
CA GLU A 449 1.46 -11.22 15.04
C GLU A 449 0.34 -10.18 14.82
N LEU A 450 0.43 -9.35 13.77
CA LEU A 450 -0.52 -8.25 13.51
C LEU A 450 -1.60 -8.59 12.48
N VAL A 451 -1.20 -9.22 11.37
CA VAL A 451 -2.09 -9.42 10.21
C VAL A 451 -2.68 -10.83 10.18
N CYS A 452 -1.89 -11.88 10.44
CA CYS A 452 -2.42 -13.26 10.42
C CYS A 452 -3.69 -13.46 11.28
N PRO A 453 -3.82 -12.87 12.50
CA PRO A 453 -5.03 -12.99 13.30
C PRO A 453 -6.29 -12.35 12.70
N VAL A 454 -6.12 -11.49 11.69
CA VAL A 454 -7.19 -10.80 10.97
C VAL A 454 -7.09 -11.04 9.45
N LEU A 455 -6.34 -12.04 9.00
CA LEU A 455 -6.16 -12.27 7.56
C LEU A 455 -7.46 -12.71 6.89
N ALA A 456 -8.15 -13.71 7.46
CA ALA A 456 -9.45 -14.16 6.97
C ALA A 456 -10.48 -13.01 6.88
N PRO A 457 -10.70 -12.16 7.92
CA PRO A 457 -11.63 -11.04 7.81
C PRO A 457 -11.26 -10.01 6.76
N LEU A 458 -9.97 -9.73 6.58
CA LEU A 458 -9.51 -8.80 5.54
C LEU A 458 -9.77 -9.34 4.13
N VAL A 459 -9.59 -10.65 3.91
CA VAL A 459 -9.92 -11.30 2.63
C VAL A 459 -11.43 -11.28 2.36
N HIS A 460 -12.26 -11.52 3.37
CA HIS A 460 -13.71 -11.44 3.23
C HIS A 460 -14.18 -9.99 2.99
N TRP A 461 -13.51 -9.01 3.58
CA TRP A 461 -13.77 -7.60 3.29
C TRP A 461 -13.41 -7.29 1.83
N HIS A 462 -12.25 -7.75 1.36
CA HIS A 462 -11.84 -7.58 -0.03
C HIS A 462 -12.83 -8.21 -1.01
N ALA A 463 -13.30 -9.43 -0.72
CA ALA A 463 -14.33 -10.11 -1.50
C ALA A 463 -15.64 -9.29 -1.59
N PHE A 464 -16.08 -8.72 -0.47
CA PHE A 464 -17.26 -7.87 -0.43
C PHE A 464 -17.11 -6.61 -1.30
N GLU A 465 -15.96 -5.94 -1.21
CA GLU A 465 -15.72 -4.73 -2.01
C GLU A 465 -15.68 -5.05 -3.51
N LEU A 466 -15.04 -6.16 -3.91
CA LEU A 466 -15.02 -6.64 -5.31
C LEU A 466 -16.42 -6.91 -5.86
N CYS A 467 -17.35 -7.42 -5.04
CA CYS A 467 -18.71 -7.75 -5.46
C CYS A 467 -19.63 -6.54 -5.62
N GLY A 468 -19.24 -5.32 -5.20
CA GLY A 468 -20.17 -4.19 -5.24
C GLY A 468 -19.61 -2.83 -5.60
N ALA A 469 -18.30 -2.63 -5.75
CA ALA A 469 -17.73 -1.27 -5.81
C ALA A 469 -18.27 -0.43 -6.98
N GLY A 470 -18.79 0.76 -6.67
CA GLY A 470 -18.95 1.85 -7.62
C GLY A 470 -17.65 2.68 -7.73
N PRO A 471 -17.53 3.56 -8.74
CA PRO A 471 -16.27 4.24 -9.09
C PRO A 471 -15.72 5.25 -8.06
N ASP A 472 -16.48 5.60 -7.00
CA ASP A 472 -16.12 6.66 -6.04
C ASP A 472 -15.64 6.17 -4.65
N ASP A 473 -15.62 4.86 -4.37
CA ASP A 473 -15.22 4.33 -3.05
C ASP A 473 -13.68 4.14 -2.95
N VAL A 474 -13.04 4.87 -2.03
CA VAL A 474 -11.57 4.99 -1.87
C VAL A 474 -10.90 3.74 -1.23
N VAL A 475 -11.63 2.64 -0.99
CA VAL A 475 -11.14 1.50 -0.18
C VAL A 475 -10.47 0.32 -0.95
N PRO A 476 -10.60 0.12 -2.29
CA PRO A 476 -9.96 -1.03 -2.95
C PRO A 476 -8.43 -1.04 -2.91
N GLY A 477 -7.77 0.13 -3.00
CA GLY A 477 -6.31 0.21 -3.10
C GLY A 477 -5.58 -0.17 -1.81
N MET A 478 -5.98 0.44 -0.69
CA MET A 478 -5.29 0.30 0.60
C MET A 478 -5.41 -1.10 1.20
N LEU A 479 -6.60 -1.72 1.11
CA LEU A 479 -6.85 -3.08 1.59
C LEU A 479 -6.07 -4.11 0.79
N ARG A 480 -6.09 -3.98 -0.54
CA ARG A 480 -5.31 -4.82 -1.46
C ARG A 480 -3.81 -4.72 -1.21
N GLU A 481 -3.28 -3.51 -1.04
CA GLU A 481 -1.86 -3.29 -0.72
C GLU A 481 -1.44 -3.97 0.59
N VAL A 482 -2.26 -3.86 1.64
CA VAL A 482 -1.99 -4.54 2.93
C VAL A 482 -1.96 -6.06 2.74
N LEU A 483 -2.93 -6.63 2.02
CA LEU A 483 -3.02 -8.08 1.78
C LEU A 483 -1.82 -8.58 0.96
N VAL A 484 -1.48 -7.90 -0.14
CA VAL A 484 -0.36 -8.28 -1.01
C VAL A 484 0.98 -8.18 -0.27
N ALA A 485 1.24 -7.05 0.40
CA ALA A 485 2.47 -6.86 1.17
C ALA A 485 2.63 -7.86 2.31
N SER A 486 1.52 -8.25 2.94
CA SER A 486 1.50 -9.24 4.03
C SER A 486 1.83 -10.64 3.52
N LEU A 487 1.21 -11.10 2.44
CA LEU A 487 1.50 -12.41 1.84
C LEU A 487 2.95 -12.48 1.33
N ARG A 488 3.44 -11.41 0.73
CA ARG A 488 4.83 -11.30 0.24
C ARG A 488 5.87 -11.39 1.36
N ALA A 489 5.53 -10.91 2.55
CA ALA A 489 6.44 -10.88 3.70
C ALA A 489 6.54 -12.19 4.47
N LEU A 490 5.55 -13.06 4.35
CA LEU A 490 5.60 -14.38 4.96
C LEU A 490 6.56 -15.29 4.17
N PRO A 491 7.24 -16.24 4.84
CA PRO A 491 7.93 -17.33 4.14
C PRO A 491 6.95 -18.04 3.20
N ARG A 492 7.40 -18.44 2.00
CA ARG A 492 6.50 -18.99 0.96
C ARG A 492 5.58 -20.10 1.48
N GLY A 493 6.12 -21.07 2.22
CA GLY A 493 5.31 -22.14 2.83
C GLY A 493 4.28 -21.63 3.85
N ALA A 494 4.62 -20.60 4.63
CA ALA A 494 3.69 -19.97 5.56
C ALA A 494 2.59 -19.20 4.83
N ALA A 495 2.92 -18.48 3.76
CA ALA A 495 1.94 -17.80 2.92
C ALA A 495 0.96 -18.81 2.28
N SER A 496 1.47 -19.93 1.75
CA SER A 496 0.65 -21.02 1.20
C SER A 496 -0.30 -21.61 2.24
N THR A 497 0.20 -21.91 3.45
CA THR A 497 -0.65 -22.40 4.55
C THR A 497 -1.70 -21.36 4.93
N ALA A 498 -1.34 -20.07 5.04
CA ALA A 498 -2.29 -19.03 5.39
C ALA A 498 -3.44 -18.92 4.36
N VAL A 499 -3.13 -18.97 3.06
CA VAL A 499 -4.15 -18.94 2.01
C VAL A 499 -5.05 -20.18 2.07
N LEU A 500 -4.46 -21.37 2.25
CA LEU A 500 -5.22 -22.62 2.39
C LEU A 500 -6.22 -22.56 3.55
N GLU A 501 -5.78 -22.08 4.71
CA GLU A 501 -6.61 -21.91 5.90
C GLU A 501 -7.78 -20.95 5.66
N VAL A 502 -7.56 -19.86 4.91
CA VAL A 502 -8.65 -18.94 4.54
C VAL A 502 -9.66 -19.59 3.58
N VAL A 503 -9.19 -20.38 2.60
CA VAL A 503 -10.07 -21.11 1.67
C VAL A 503 -10.95 -22.11 2.43
N GLN A 504 -10.41 -22.81 3.42
CA GLN A 504 -11.15 -23.81 4.19
C GLN A 504 -12.16 -23.21 5.18
N LEU A 505 -12.11 -21.90 5.45
CA LEU A 505 -13.02 -21.21 6.37
C LEU A 505 -14.36 -20.77 5.76
N SER A 506 -14.59 -20.97 4.45
CA SER A 506 -15.80 -20.46 3.78
C SER A 506 -17.08 -21.22 4.18
N ARG A 507 -18.10 -20.44 4.58
CA ARG A 507 -19.52 -20.74 4.95
C ARG A 507 -19.95 -22.23 5.00
N ASP A 508 -20.39 -22.69 6.20
CA ASP A 508 -21.31 -23.83 6.34
C ASP A 508 -22.76 -23.34 6.11
N SER A 509 -23.57 -24.06 5.34
CA SER A 509 -25.01 -23.77 5.21
C SER A 509 -25.88 -25.02 5.11
N SER A 510 -25.36 -26.21 5.43
CA SER A 510 -26.13 -27.45 5.37
C SER A 510 -26.58 -27.90 6.76
N SER A 511 -27.62 -27.26 7.30
CA SER A 511 -28.56 -27.96 8.18
C SER A 511 -29.78 -28.39 7.34
N SER A 512 -29.58 -29.43 6.53
CA SER A 512 -30.71 -30.20 6.00
C SER A 512 -30.28 -31.59 5.57
N SER A 513 -30.33 -32.55 6.51
CA SER A 513 -31.25 -33.68 6.36
C SER A 513 -31.26 -34.61 7.58
N SER A 514 -32.49 -34.77 8.09
CA SER A 514 -33.07 -35.86 8.89
C SER A 514 -32.70 -36.05 10.38
N SER A 515 -33.73 -35.71 11.17
CA SER A 515 -34.25 -36.35 12.39
C SER A 515 -33.48 -36.24 13.71
N SER A 516 -33.64 -35.09 14.37
CA SER A 516 -34.22 -35.04 15.73
C SER A 516 -34.78 -33.64 15.99
N GLU A 517 -35.93 -33.60 16.64
CA GLU A 517 -36.65 -32.40 17.08
C GLU A 517 -35.78 -31.60 18.07
N ASP A 518 -35.07 -30.58 17.57
CA ASP A 518 -34.61 -29.38 18.29
C ASP A 518 -33.93 -28.46 17.25
N ALA A 519 -34.72 -27.96 16.31
CA ALA A 519 -34.29 -27.08 15.23
C ALA A 519 -34.67 -25.63 15.54
N SER A 520 -33.80 -24.89 16.23
CA SER A 520 -33.89 -23.43 16.29
C SER A 520 -32.56 -22.74 16.65
N GLU A 521 -31.41 -23.21 16.17
CA GLU A 521 -30.22 -22.36 16.13
C GLU A 521 -30.17 -21.69 14.75
N ILE A 522 -30.77 -20.50 14.66
CA ILE A 522 -30.51 -19.57 13.57
C ILE A 522 -29.03 -19.20 13.70
N THR A 523 -28.15 -19.81 12.90
CA THR A 523 -26.73 -19.43 12.86
C THR A 523 -26.60 -18.11 12.10
N GLU A 524 -26.75 -17.00 12.80
CA GLU A 524 -26.40 -15.67 12.30
C GLU A 524 -24.89 -15.64 12.00
N TRP A 525 -24.51 -15.09 10.84
CA TRP A 525 -23.11 -14.93 10.43
C TRP A 525 -22.82 -13.43 10.26
N PRO A 526 -21.63 -12.93 10.65
CA PRO A 526 -21.28 -11.55 10.37
C PRO A 526 -21.01 -11.38 8.89
N ALA A 527 -21.57 -10.35 8.30
CA ALA A 527 -21.37 -9.96 6.91
C ALA A 527 -21.05 -8.47 6.83
N PHE A 528 -20.26 -8.10 5.82
CA PHE A 528 -20.06 -6.69 5.48
C PHE A 528 -21.31 -6.16 4.79
N ARG A 529 -21.68 -4.93 5.10
CA ARG A 529 -22.78 -4.21 4.45
C ARG A 529 -22.42 -2.76 4.20
N ARG A 530 -22.99 -2.16 3.15
CA ARG A 530 -22.79 -0.73 2.86
C ARG A 530 -23.77 0.14 3.64
N THR A 531 -23.25 1.23 4.20
CA THR A 531 -24.03 2.31 4.78
C THR A 531 -23.75 3.63 4.06
N PRO A 532 -24.60 4.66 4.25
CA PRO A 532 -24.30 6.03 3.78
C PRO A 532 -22.99 6.62 4.33
N ARG A 533 -22.38 6.00 5.35
CA ARG A 533 -21.13 6.43 6.00
C ARG A 533 -19.93 5.55 5.63
N GLY A 534 -20.10 4.55 4.77
CA GLY A 534 -19.08 3.58 4.36
C GLY A 534 -19.44 2.14 4.70
N THR A 535 -18.48 1.23 4.57
CA THR A 535 -18.63 -0.20 4.86
C THR A 535 -18.66 -0.46 6.37
N GLU A 536 -19.62 -1.24 6.84
CA GLU A 536 -19.69 -1.71 8.24
C GLU A 536 -19.80 -3.23 8.32
N LEU A 537 -19.47 -3.78 9.48
CA LEU A 537 -19.61 -5.21 9.78
C LEU A 537 -20.81 -5.41 10.70
N ALA A 538 -21.77 -6.25 10.32
CA ALA A 538 -22.98 -6.52 11.11
C ALA A 538 -23.38 -8.00 11.10
N TRP A 539 -24.10 -8.46 12.13
CA TRP A 539 -24.74 -9.78 12.13
C TRP A 539 -25.97 -9.76 11.22
N CYS A 540 -26.05 -10.68 10.27
CA CYS A 540 -27.20 -10.80 9.38
C CYS A 540 -27.79 -12.21 9.48
N ALA A 541 -29.12 -12.27 9.66
CA ALA A 541 -29.89 -13.48 9.41
C ALA A 541 -29.88 -13.76 7.90
N LEU A 542 -29.64 -15.01 7.51
CA LEU A 542 -29.48 -15.40 6.11
C LEU A 542 -30.80 -15.26 5.34
N GLU A 543 -30.80 -14.42 4.30
CA GLU A 543 -31.70 -14.63 3.15
C GLU A 543 -30.89 -15.15 1.94
N PRO A 544 -31.40 -16.16 1.21
CA PRO A 544 -30.79 -16.62 -0.03
C PRO A 544 -30.83 -15.50 -1.08
N ALA A 545 -29.72 -15.30 -1.79
CA ALA A 545 -29.62 -14.30 -2.85
C ALA A 545 -30.65 -14.58 -3.96
N ALA A 546 -31.31 -13.51 -4.44
CA ALA A 546 -32.32 -13.58 -5.50
C ALA A 546 -31.73 -13.92 -6.89
N ASP A 547 -30.44 -13.65 -7.08
CA ASP A 547 -29.71 -13.95 -8.32
C ASP A 547 -28.74 -15.11 -8.07
N GLY A 548 -28.83 -16.16 -8.90
CA GLY A 548 -28.18 -17.47 -8.73
C GLY A 548 -26.65 -17.53 -8.79
N GLY A 549 -25.93 -16.47 -8.37
CA GLY A 549 -24.49 -16.50 -8.16
C GLY A 549 -24.14 -17.13 -6.81
N ASP A 550 -23.24 -18.12 -6.80
CA ASP A 550 -22.87 -18.83 -5.58
C ASP A 550 -21.95 -17.94 -4.71
N GLN A 551 -22.55 -17.12 -3.83
CA GLN A 551 -21.83 -16.27 -2.85
C GLN A 551 -20.81 -17.03 -1.99
N ARG A 552 -20.84 -18.37 -2.00
CA ARG A 552 -19.86 -19.24 -1.35
C ARG A 552 -18.44 -19.11 -1.94
N LEU A 553 -18.30 -18.70 -3.20
CA LEU A 553 -17.01 -18.61 -3.89
C LEU A 553 -16.36 -17.22 -3.84
N ALA A 554 -17.05 -16.20 -3.33
CA ALA A 554 -16.51 -14.83 -3.31
C ALA A 554 -15.13 -14.70 -2.62
N PRO A 555 -14.85 -15.34 -1.47
CA PRO A 555 -13.50 -15.31 -0.85
C PRO A 555 -12.43 -16.01 -1.70
N VAL A 556 -12.81 -17.08 -2.41
CA VAL A 556 -11.90 -17.81 -3.33
C VAL A 556 -11.53 -16.92 -4.51
N ASP A 557 -12.52 -16.28 -5.12
CA ASP A 557 -12.33 -15.35 -6.23
C ASP A 557 -11.46 -14.16 -5.85
N ALA A 558 -11.66 -13.61 -4.65
CA ALA A 558 -10.85 -12.53 -4.10
C ALA A 558 -9.39 -12.95 -3.85
N LEU A 559 -9.15 -14.16 -3.32
CA LEU A 559 -7.81 -14.70 -3.16
C LEU A 559 -7.10 -14.91 -4.50
N VAL A 560 -7.83 -15.43 -5.49
CA VAL A 560 -7.28 -15.64 -6.83
C VAL A 560 -6.94 -14.30 -7.49
N GLU A 561 -7.76 -13.25 -7.33
CA GLU A 561 -7.40 -11.89 -7.79
C GLU A 561 -6.11 -11.39 -7.12
N LEU A 562 -5.98 -11.54 -5.80
CA LEU A 562 -4.79 -11.11 -5.06
C LEU A 562 -3.54 -11.82 -5.58
N LEU A 563 -3.60 -13.15 -5.76
CA LEU A 563 -2.49 -13.97 -6.26
C LEU A 563 -2.08 -13.63 -7.70
N GLY A 564 -2.96 -12.98 -8.48
CA GLY A 564 -2.66 -12.46 -9.81
C GLY A 564 -1.69 -11.27 -9.81
N SER A 565 -1.43 -10.67 -8.64
CA SER A 565 -0.46 -9.58 -8.50
C SER A 565 0.96 -10.03 -8.91
N ALA A 566 1.66 -9.19 -9.69
CA ALA A 566 3.03 -9.48 -10.13
C ALA A 566 3.98 -9.82 -8.96
N GLU A 567 3.74 -9.24 -7.78
CA GLU A 567 4.52 -9.43 -6.56
C GLU A 567 4.35 -10.81 -5.90
N LEU A 568 3.27 -11.54 -6.21
CA LEU A 568 2.91 -12.81 -5.59
C LEU A 568 3.07 -14.01 -6.52
N ARG A 569 3.59 -13.83 -7.75
CA ARG A 569 3.70 -14.90 -8.76
C ARG A 569 4.35 -16.19 -8.24
N GLU A 570 5.45 -16.09 -7.50
CA GLU A 570 6.13 -17.27 -6.95
C GLU A 570 5.31 -17.95 -5.85
N ILE A 571 4.59 -17.16 -5.03
CA ILE A 571 3.72 -17.67 -3.97
C ILE A 571 2.47 -18.32 -4.59
N ALA A 572 1.94 -17.80 -5.69
CA ALA A 572 0.78 -18.34 -6.39
C ALA A 572 1.01 -19.79 -6.86
N GLY A 573 2.21 -20.09 -7.41
CA GLY A 573 2.60 -21.46 -7.75
C GLY A 573 2.68 -22.38 -6.53
N ASP A 574 3.28 -21.92 -5.43
CA ASP A 574 3.38 -22.71 -4.19
C ASP A 574 2.01 -22.93 -3.52
N VAL A 575 1.13 -21.92 -3.53
CA VAL A 575 -0.28 -22.01 -3.08
C VAL A 575 -1.04 -23.04 -3.90
N PHE A 576 -0.90 -23.00 -5.23
CA PHE A 576 -1.58 -23.94 -6.09
C PHE A 576 -1.16 -25.40 -5.84
N LEU A 577 0.15 -25.65 -5.70
CA LEU A 577 0.63 -26.97 -5.31
C LEU A 577 0.14 -27.40 -3.92
N ALA A 578 0.00 -26.46 -2.98
CA ALA A 578 -0.58 -26.73 -1.67
C ALA A 578 -2.07 -27.11 -1.78
N LEU A 579 -2.85 -26.42 -2.62
CA LEU A 579 -4.26 -26.76 -2.90
C LEU A 579 -4.38 -28.18 -3.47
N LEU A 580 -3.55 -28.55 -4.46
CA LEU A 580 -3.57 -29.90 -5.05
C LEU A 580 -3.21 -31.00 -4.05
N ARG A 581 -2.21 -30.76 -3.18
CA ARG A 581 -1.83 -31.72 -2.12
C ARG A 581 -2.94 -31.89 -1.09
N GLU A 582 -3.56 -30.79 -0.68
CA GLU A 582 -4.66 -30.80 0.27
C GLU A 582 -5.90 -31.49 -0.33
N GLN A 583 -6.17 -31.27 -1.62
CA GLN A 583 -7.22 -31.96 -2.36
C GLN A 583 -7.02 -33.48 -2.33
N ASP A 584 -5.79 -33.95 -2.62
CA ASP A 584 -5.43 -35.37 -2.57
C ASP A 584 -5.55 -35.95 -1.14
N ALA A 585 -5.17 -35.18 -0.12
CA ALA A 585 -5.27 -35.58 1.29
C ALA A 585 -6.74 -35.71 1.74
N LEU A 586 -7.56 -34.68 1.54
CA LEU A 586 -8.98 -34.67 1.89
C LEU A 586 -9.75 -35.77 1.15
N ARG A 587 -9.35 -36.08 -0.09
CA ARG A 587 -9.96 -37.15 -0.86
C ARG A 587 -9.72 -38.52 -0.25
N ALA A 588 -8.53 -38.80 0.27
CA ALA A 588 -8.24 -40.05 0.95
C ALA A 588 -9.17 -40.29 2.16
N GLU A 589 -9.72 -39.21 2.74
CA GLU A 589 -10.63 -39.22 3.88
C GLU A 589 -12.13 -39.24 3.49
N LEU A 590 -12.49 -38.94 2.23
CA LEU A 590 -13.88 -38.96 1.73
C LEU A 590 -14.67 -40.27 1.97
N PRO A 591 -14.07 -41.48 1.92
CA PRO A 591 -14.80 -42.73 2.15
C PRO A 591 -15.43 -42.87 3.55
N HIS A 592 -15.13 -41.95 4.49
CA HIS A 592 -15.59 -42.00 5.88
C HIS A 592 -16.91 -41.24 6.15
N GLY A 593 -17.55 -40.65 5.14
CA GLY A 593 -18.91 -40.11 5.26
C GLY A 593 -19.04 -38.80 6.03
N ASP A 594 -17.95 -38.05 6.23
CA ASP A 594 -17.97 -36.74 6.88
C ASP A 594 -18.31 -35.63 5.87
N ALA A 595 -19.48 -35.02 6.02
CA ALA A 595 -19.95 -33.90 5.20
C ALA A 595 -19.00 -32.67 5.24
N GLY A 596 -18.26 -32.50 6.34
CA GLY A 596 -17.26 -31.43 6.47
C GLY A 596 -16.01 -31.67 5.63
N VAL A 597 -15.57 -32.93 5.48
CA VAL A 597 -14.46 -33.32 4.58
C VAL A 597 -14.87 -33.11 3.13
N ALA A 598 -16.08 -33.55 2.75
CA ALA A 598 -16.61 -33.35 1.40
C ALA A 598 -16.70 -31.87 1.00
N ARG A 599 -17.14 -31.00 1.93
CA ARG A 599 -17.18 -29.54 1.70
C ARG A 599 -15.78 -28.95 1.50
N ARG A 600 -14.83 -29.26 2.40
CA ARG A 600 -13.46 -28.74 2.28
C ARG A 600 -12.82 -29.20 0.98
N TRP A 601 -13.05 -30.45 0.60
CA TRP A 601 -12.59 -30.99 -0.68
C TRP A 601 -13.18 -30.22 -1.86
N TRP A 602 -14.49 -29.95 -1.87
CA TRP A 602 -15.13 -29.15 -2.92
C TRP A 602 -14.56 -27.73 -3.01
N LEU A 603 -14.40 -27.03 -1.88
CA LEU A 603 -13.85 -25.67 -1.83
C LEU A 603 -12.41 -25.59 -2.35
N VAL A 604 -11.57 -26.53 -1.92
CA VAL A 604 -10.19 -26.63 -2.41
C VAL A 604 -10.17 -26.92 -3.91
N SER A 605 -11.08 -27.77 -4.40
CA SER A 605 -11.21 -28.08 -5.83
C SER A 605 -11.63 -26.85 -6.65
N GLN A 606 -12.61 -26.07 -6.16
CA GLN A 606 -13.04 -24.83 -6.81
C GLN A 606 -11.94 -23.76 -6.78
N ALA A 607 -11.19 -23.65 -5.69
CA ALA A 607 -10.04 -22.74 -5.60
C ALA A 607 -8.91 -23.12 -6.57
N ALA A 608 -8.63 -24.42 -6.72
CA ALA A 608 -7.68 -24.91 -7.73
C ALA A 608 -8.16 -24.58 -9.14
N LEU A 609 -9.43 -24.82 -9.45
CA LEU A 609 -10.02 -24.51 -10.76
C LEU A 609 -10.00 -23.00 -11.08
N ALA A 610 -10.38 -22.16 -10.12
CA ALA A 610 -10.35 -20.71 -10.26
C ALA A 610 -8.91 -20.18 -10.47
N ALA A 611 -7.94 -20.73 -9.73
CA ALA A 611 -6.53 -20.41 -9.90
C ALA A 611 -6.04 -20.77 -11.32
N ILE A 612 -6.41 -21.93 -11.84
CA ILE A 612 -6.06 -22.37 -13.20
C ILE A 612 -6.65 -21.41 -14.24
N ASN A 613 -7.94 -21.11 -14.13
CA ASN A 613 -8.66 -20.34 -15.14
C ASN A 613 -8.27 -18.86 -15.17
N ARG A 614 -7.92 -18.26 -14.02
CA ARG A 614 -7.65 -16.81 -13.91
C ARG A 614 -6.18 -16.44 -13.85
N LEU A 615 -5.31 -17.30 -13.29
CA LEU A 615 -3.88 -17.02 -13.17
C LEU A 615 -3.06 -17.60 -14.33
N GLY A 616 -3.63 -18.59 -15.05
CA GLY A 616 -3.03 -19.18 -16.24
C GLY A 616 -1.58 -19.66 -16.02
N PRO A 617 -0.62 -19.27 -16.89
CA PRO A 617 0.77 -19.73 -16.81
C PRO A 617 1.51 -19.34 -15.54
N ALA A 618 1.08 -18.30 -14.82
CA ALA A 618 1.79 -17.79 -13.64
C ALA A 618 1.90 -18.82 -12.50
N VAL A 619 0.96 -19.77 -12.46
CA VAL A 619 0.90 -20.86 -11.48
C VAL A 619 1.83 -22.03 -11.85
N LEU A 620 2.29 -22.09 -13.11
CA LEU A 620 3.06 -23.20 -13.67
C LEU A 620 4.58 -23.08 -13.48
N ALA A 621 5.04 -22.19 -12.59
CA ALA A 621 6.46 -22.01 -12.29
C ALA A 621 7.18 -23.32 -11.91
N ARG A 622 6.45 -24.30 -11.37
CA ARG A 622 6.92 -25.66 -11.05
C ARG A 622 6.22 -26.73 -11.90
N HIS A 623 6.27 -26.57 -13.23
CA HIS A 623 5.60 -27.44 -14.20
C HIS A 623 5.92 -28.93 -14.02
N ALA A 624 7.12 -29.32 -13.59
CA ALA A 624 7.46 -30.72 -13.31
C ALA A 624 6.60 -31.33 -12.18
N ASP A 625 6.38 -30.59 -11.09
CA ASP A 625 5.53 -31.03 -9.98
C ASP A 625 4.05 -31.12 -10.40
N VAL A 626 3.60 -30.19 -11.24
CA VAL A 626 2.25 -30.21 -11.83
C VAL A 626 2.06 -31.45 -12.72
N LEU A 627 3.05 -31.76 -13.58
CA LEU A 627 3.02 -32.96 -14.42
C LEU A 627 3.06 -34.25 -13.60
N ALA A 628 3.84 -34.28 -12.52
CA ALA A 628 3.88 -35.42 -11.60
C ALA A 628 2.52 -35.65 -10.91
N PHE A 629 1.85 -34.57 -10.50
CA PHE A 629 0.49 -34.63 -9.97
C PHE A 629 -0.51 -35.14 -11.02
N VAL A 630 -0.51 -34.55 -12.23
CA VAL A 630 -1.37 -34.98 -13.34
C VAL A 630 -1.18 -36.47 -13.63
N LEU A 631 0.07 -36.92 -13.75
CA LEU A 631 0.38 -38.33 -13.95
C LEU A 631 -0.12 -39.20 -12.80
N GLY A 632 0.02 -38.76 -11.55
CA GLY A 632 -0.50 -39.46 -10.38
C GLY A 632 -2.01 -39.62 -10.40
N VAL A 633 -2.76 -38.56 -10.76
CA VAL A 633 -4.22 -38.61 -10.92
C VAL A 633 -4.62 -39.57 -12.04
N LEU A 634 -3.98 -39.47 -13.21
CA LEU A 634 -4.27 -40.34 -14.36
C LEU A 634 -3.85 -41.80 -14.13
N ASP A 635 -2.78 -42.05 -13.35
CA ASP A 635 -2.37 -43.42 -12.98
C ASP A 635 -3.38 -44.09 -12.03
N ARG A 636 -4.04 -43.29 -11.18
CA ARG A 636 -5.10 -43.74 -10.26
C ARG A 636 -6.44 -43.95 -10.96
N HIS A 637 -6.73 -43.20 -12.03
CA HIS A 637 -7.99 -43.29 -12.78
C HIS A 637 -7.90 -44.37 -13.89
N GLY A 638 -8.18 -45.62 -13.53
CA GLY A 638 -8.17 -46.75 -14.48
C GLY A 638 -9.50 -46.98 -15.19
N PRO A 639 -9.52 -47.71 -16.33
CA PRO A 639 -10.75 -48.05 -17.07
C PRO A 639 -11.77 -48.92 -16.29
N ALA A 640 -11.43 -49.33 -15.06
CA ALA A 640 -12.27 -50.13 -14.18
C ALA A 640 -13.15 -49.29 -13.22
N ASP A 641 -12.82 -48.02 -12.96
CA ASP A 641 -13.58 -47.16 -12.02
C ASP A 641 -14.82 -46.51 -12.64
N GLU A 642 -14.91 -46.44 -13.98
CA GLU A 642 -16.08 -45.95 -14.71
C GLU A 642 -17.37 -46.73 -14.39
N LYS A 643 -17.27 -47.98 -13.92
CA LYS A 643 -18.43 -48.82 -13.57
C LYS A 643 -18.98 -48.62 -12.15
N LYS A 644 -18.28 -47.90 -11.27
CA LYS A 644 -18.70 -47.71 -9.87
C LYS A 644 -19.31 -46.34 -9.57
N GLN A 645 -19.04 -45.31 -10.38
CA GLN A 645 -19.55 -43.94 -10.19
C GLN A 645 -20.71 -43.60 -11.14
N GLY A 646 -21.58 -44.56 -11.44
CA GLY A 646 -22.74 -44.39 -12.32
C GLY A 646 -23.91 -43.60 -11.71
N GLY A 647 -23.66 -42.62 -10.85
CA GLY A 647 -24.73 -41.87 -10.20
C GLY A 647 -24.22 -40.61 -9.52
N GLU A 648 -24.04 -39.55 -10.30
CA GLU A 648 -24.46 -38.17 -10.00
C GLU A 648 -23.91 -37.25 -11.10
N ALA A 649 -24.82 -36.71 -11.91
CA ALA A 649 -24.50 -35.70 -12.91
C ALA A 649 -24.19 -34.37 -12.19
N GLY A 650 -22.94 -33.94 -12.17
CA GLY A 650 -22.57 -32.62 -11.68
C GLY A 650 -21.13 -32.41 -11.18
N ALA A 651 -20.33 -33.47 -10.98
CA ALA A 651 -18.94 -33.32 -10.57
C ALA A 651 -17.99 -33.57 -11.76
N GLU A 652 -17.26 -32.54 -12.19
CA GLU A 652 -16.14 -32.70 -13.11
C GLU A 652 -15.19 -33.78 -12.56
N SER A 653 -14.95 -34.85 -13.33
CA SER A 653 -14.06 -35.93 -12.91
C SER A 653 -12.66 -35.37 -12.63
N GLU A 654 -11.96 -35.88 -11.61
CA GLU A 654 -10.56 -35.48 -11.35
C GLU A 654 -9.66 -35.70 -12.58
N ALA A 655 -9.98 -36.68 -13.41
CA ALA A 655 -9.31 -36.87 -14.69
C ALA A 655 -9.52 -35.66 -15.61
N SER A 656 -10.72 -35.06 -15.63
CA SER A 656 -10.99 -33.82 -16.35
C SER A 656 -10.16 -32.65 -15.79
N LEU A 657 -10.06 -32.49 -14.46
CA LEU A 657 -9.23 -31.43 -13.86
C LEU A 657 -7.73 -31.61 -14.15
N ALA A 658 -7.22 -32.85 -14.09
CA ALA A 658 -5.85 -33.18 -14.47
C ALA A 658 -5.57 -32.93 -15.95
N LEU A 659 -6.54 -33.20 -16.83
CA LEU A 659 -6.41 -32.92 -18.26
C LEU A 659 -6.53 -31.43 -18.59
N MET A 660 -7.36 -30.67 -17.87
CA MET A 660 -7.40 -29.19 -17.95
C MET A 660 -6.06 -28.59 -17.51
N LEU A 661 -5.46 -29.11 -16.43
CA LEU A 661 -4.13 -28.72 -16.00
C LEU A 661 -3.07 -28.98 -17.07
N LEU A 662 -3.13 -30.17 -17.67
CA LEU A 662 -2.23 -30.52 -18.76
C LEU A 662 -2.44 -29.58 -19.97
N ALA A 663 -3.68 -29.26 -20.32
CA ALA A 663 -3.99 -28.33 -21.41
C ALA A 663 -3.37 -26.94 -21.18
N GLN A 664 -3.42 -26.43 -19.96
CA GLN A 664 -2.82 -25.15 -19.59
C GLN A 664 -1.29 -25.18 -19.63
N VAL A 665 -0.67 -26.28 -19.18
CA VAL A 665 0.78 -26.51 -19.35
C VAL A 665 1.18 -26.53 -20.84
N MET A 666 0.36 -27.16 -21.67
CA MET A 666 0.60 -27.19 -23.11
C MET A 666 0.42 -25.81 -23.76
N ALA A 667 -0.63 -25.07 -23.41
CA ALA A 667 -0.89 -23.73 -23.93
C ALA A 667 0.22 -22.72 -23.54
N ALA A 668 0.68 -22.76 -22.29
CA ALA A 668 1.79 -21.93 -21.82
C ALA A 668 3.11 -22.20 -22.57
N SER A 669 3.29 -23.43 -23.07
CA SER A 669 4.45 -23.78 -23.92
C SER A 669 4.36 -23.18 -25.34
N GLU A 670 3.17 -22.85 -25.84
CA GLU A 670 2.97 -22.28 -27.18
C GLU A 670 3.19 -20.76 -27.21
N GLU A 671 2.85 -20.05 -26.11
CA GLU A 671 3.00 -18.59 -25.99
C GLU A 671 4.46 -18.14 -25.77
N ALA A 672 5.31 -19.01 -25.21
CA ALA A 672 6.72 -18.74 -24.91
C ALA A 672 7.61 -18.51 -26.17
N GLY A 673 7.13 -18.90 -27.35
CA GLY A 673 7.84 -18.73 -28.63
C GLY A 673 7.66 -17.36 -29.30
N PHE A 674 6.87 -16.45 -28.71
CA PHE A 674 6.45 -15.20 -29.36
C PHE A 674 6.70 -13.99 -28.46
N GLY A 675 7.85 -13.33 -28.61
CA GLY A 675 8.10 -12.07 -27.90
C GLY A 675 9.55 -11.60 -27.90
N GLU A 676 10.16 -11.39 -29.07
CA GLU A 676 11.29 -10.44 -29.18
C GLU A 676 10.73 -9.10 -29.68
N GLY A 677 9.94 -8.47 -28.82
CA GLY A 677 9.51 -7.09 -28.93
C GLY A 677 9.37 -6.59 -27.50
N GLU A 678 10.04 -5.49 -27.16
CA GLU A 678 10.14 -4.95 -25.81
C GLU A 678 8.76 -4.62 -25.21
N SER A 679 8.09 -5.59 -24.61
CA SER A 679 7.11 -5.37 -23.54
C SER A 679 7.61 -6.10 -22.29
N LYS A 680 8.36 -5.38 -21.46
CA LYS A 680 8.92 -5.89 -20.20
C LYS A 680 7.84 -6.23 -19.14
N ASP A 681 6.55 -6.06 -19.44
CA ASP A 681 5.47 -6.17 -18.45
C ASP A 681 4.73 -7.51 -18.42
N ALA A 682 4.83 -8.35 -19.45
CA ALA A 682 4.24 -9.70 -19.44
C ALA A 682 5.29 -10.75 -19.05
N GLY A 683 5.68 -10.78 -17.78
CA GLY A 683 6.58 -11.81 -17.21
C GLY A 683 5.94 -13.22 -17.17
N ILE A 684 5.60 -13.77 -18.34
CA ILE A 684 5.17 -15.16 -18.51
C ILE A 684 6.45 -16.02 -18.46
N PRO A 685 6.60 -16.94 -17.49
CA PRO A 685 7.78 -17.79 -17.42
C PRO A 685 7.82 -18.72 -18.64
N ARG A 686 8.94 -18.69 -19.38
CA ARG A 686 9.23 -19.71 -20.42
C ARG A 686 9.32 -21.08 -19.74
N ILE A 687 8.53 -22.05 -20.17
CA ILE A 687 8.65 -23.43 -19.67
C ILE A 687 9.89 -24.06 -20.32
N GLU A 688 10.95 -24.23 -19.53
CA GLU A 688 12.14 -24.97 -19.95
C GLU A 688 11.91 -26.48 -19.76
N TRP A 689 11.80 -27.21 -20.87
CA TRP A 689 11.53 -28.64 -20.87
C TRP A 689 12.78 -29.46 -20.48
N GLY A 690 12.97 -29.70 -19.19
CA GLY A 690 14.01 -30.59 -18.67
C GLY A 690 13.74 -32.08 -18.93
N ALA A 691 14.78 -32.90 -18.79
CA ALA A 691 14.69 -34.35 -19.02
C ALA A 691 13.63 -35.06 -18.15
N GLU A 692 13.45 -34.61 -16.90
CA GLU A 692 12.43 -35.12 -15.97
C GLU A 692 11.00 -34.80 -16.45
N SER A 693 10.74 -33.54 -16.81
CA SER A 693 9.44 -33.09 -17.36
C SER A 693 9.07 -33.84 -18.64
N LEU A 694 10.04 -34.09 -19.52
CA LEU A 694 9.83 -34.87 -20.76
C LEU A 694 9.55 -36.35 -20.48
N GLN A 695 10.16 -36.95 -19.44
CA GLN A 695 9.84 -38.31 -19.02
C GLN A 695 8.42 -38.41 -18.44
N LEU A 696 8.00 -37.43 -17.63
CA LEU A 696 6.64 -37.35 -17.12
C LEU A 696 5.63 -37.20 -18.27
N LEU A 697 5.88 -36.30 -19.23
CA LEU A 697 5.03 -36.15 -20.41
C LEU A 697 4.89 -37.43 -21.24
N ARG A 698 5.97 -38.20 -21.45
CA ARG A 698 5.88 -39.49 -22.17
C ARG A 698 4.96 -40.48 -21.46
N ARG A 699 5.04 -40.54 -20.12
CA ARG A 699 4.15 -41.39 -19.32
C ARG A 699 2.70 -40.90 -19.39
N ILE A 700 2.49 -39.59 -19.33
CA ILE A 700 1.17 -38.97 -19.48
C ILE A 700 0.59 -39.24 -20.87
N GLN A 701 1.39 -39.14 -21.94
CA GLN A 701 0.97 -39.43 -23.31
C GLN A 701 0.43 -40.86 -23.47
N ALA A 702 1.07 -41.84 -22.83
CA ALA A 702 0.58 -43.21 -22.82
C ALA A 702 -0.80 -43.34 -22.14
N ARG A 703 -1.03 -42.60 -21.04
CA ARG A 703 -2.31 -42.57 -20.33
C ARG A 703 -3.41 -41.83 -21.09
N VAL A 704 -3.10 -40.66 -21.64
CA VAL A 704 -4.03 -39.88 -22.48
C VAL A 704 -4.48 -40.72 -23.68
N LYS A 705 -3.60 -41.51 -24.29
CA LYS A 705 -3.96 -42.43 -25.38
C LYS A 705 -4.90 -43.56 -24.94
N GLN A 706 -4.74 -44.08 -23.72
CA GLN A 706 -5.64 -45.10 -23.16
C GLN A 706 -7.01 -44.53 -22.77
N LEU A 707 -7.03 -43.29 -22.25
CA LEU A 707 -8.24 -42.59 -21.81
C LEU A 707 -8.98 -41.88 -22.95
N GLY A 708 -8.35 -41.66 -24.10
CA GLY A 708 -9.00 -41.10 -25.30
C GLY A 708 -10.14 -41.98 -25.85
N SER A 709 -10.21 -43.25 -25.44
CA SER A 709 -11.32 -44.17 -25.72
C SER A 709 -12.29 -44.37 -24.53
N SER A 710 -12.25 -43.49 -23.52
CA SER A 710 -13.13 -43.51 -22.33
C SER A 710 -14.61 -43.34 -22.68
N ALA A 711 -15.50 -43.92 -21.87
CA ALA A 711 -16.95 -43.74 -22.00
C ALA A 711 -17.45 -42.35 -21.56
N ALA A 712 -16.61 -41.56 -20.87
CA ALA A 712 -16.93 -40.20 -20.41
C ALA A 712 -16.63 -39.15 -21.51
N PRO A 713 -17.66 -38.44 -22.02
CA PRO A 713 -17.51 -37.57 -23.19
C PRO A 713 -16.57 -36.36 -22.95
N GLU A 714 -16.53 -35.83 -21.72
CA GLU A 714 -15.69 -34.69 -21.36
C GLU A 714 -14.22 -35.07 -21.26
N THR A 715 -13.90 -36.21 -20.64
CA THR A 715 -12.54 -36.74 -20.53
C THR A 715 -11.97 -37.10 -21.91
N ALA A 716 -12.78 -37.70 -22.80
CA ALA A 716 -12.39 -37.98 -24.18
C ALA A 716 -12.10 -36.69 -24.97
N ARG A 717 -12.95 -35.66 -24.81
CA ARG A 717 -12.74 -34.33 -25.44
C ARG A 717 -11.44 -33.68 -24.96
N LEU A 718 -11.20 -33.65 -23.66
CA LEU A 718 -9.98 -33.05 -23.07
C LEU A 718 -8.71 -33.81 -23.47
N CYS A 719 -8.76 -35.16 -23.52
CA CYS A 719 -7.68 -35.97 -24.08
C CYS A 719 -7.36 -35.59 -25.54
N GLY A 720 -8.39 -35.34 -26.35
CA GLY A 720 -8.23 -34.86 -27.73
C GLY A 720 -7.56 -33.49 -27.82
N GLN A 721 -7.90 -32.57 -26.92
CA GLN A 721 -7.33 -31.22 -26.86
C GLN A 721 -5.83 -31.20 -26.52
N VAL A 722 -5.39 -32.08 -25.62
CA VAL A 722 -4.00 -32.11 -25.13
C VAL A 722 -3.08 -33.03 -25.94
N ALA A 723 -3.62 -34.00 -26.68
CA ALA A 723 -2.83 -35.02 -27.37
C ALA A 723 -1.88 -34.44 -28.43
N LEU A 724 -2.36 -33.51 -29.26
CA LEU A 724 -1.58 -32.93 -30.36
C LEU A 724 -0.50 -31.95 -29.85
N PRO A 725 -0.79 -30.97 -28.98
CA PRO A 725 0.24 -30.12 -28.38
C PRO A 725 1.31 -30.92 -27.63
N MET A 726 0.90 -31.95 -26.88
CA MET A 726 1.82 -32.81 -26.13
C MET A 726 2.74 -33.63 -27.05
N ALA A 727 2.18 -34.18 -28.13
CA ALA A 727 2.98 -34.87 -29.14
C ALA A 727 3.98 -33.93 -29.81
N MET A 728 3.59 -32.68 -30.07
CA MET A 728 4.46 -31.64 -30.63
C MET A 728 5.62 -31.30 -29.69
N VAL A 729 5.38 -31.07 -28.40
CA VAL A 729 6.45 -30.80 -27.42
C VAL A 729 7.42 -31.97 -27.31
N LEU A 730 6.90 -33.20 -27.26
CA LEU A 730 7.72 -34.41 -27.22
C LEU A 730 8.52 -34.63 -28.50
N ALA A 731 7.98 -34.24 -29.67
CA ALA A 731 8.70 -34.31 -30.94
C ALA A 731 9.80 -33.24 -31.05
N LEU A 732 9.52 -32.02 -30.60
CA LEU A 732 10.47 -30.89 -30.65
C LEU A 732 11.61 -31.02 -29.64
N HIS A 733 11.37 -31.61 -28.47
CA HIS A 733 12.33 -31.64 -27.36
C HIS A 733 12.78 -33.05 -26.96
N GLY A 734 12.27 -34.10 -27.61
CA GLY A 734 12.39 -35.46 -27.11
C GLY A 734 12.79 -36.52 -28.14
N ALA A 735 14.06 -36.60 -28.52
CA ALA A 735 14.68 -37.85 -28.99
C ALA A 735 16.07 -38.07 -28.33
N PRO A 736 16.55 -39.33 -28.15
CA PRO A 736 16.00 -40.58 -28.70
C PRO A 736 15.75 -41.71 -27.65
N GLY A 737 14.73 -42.53 -27.92
CA GLY A 737 14.49 -43.78 -27.20
C GLY A 737 13.45 -44.66 -27.89
N ALA A 738 13.93 -45.74 -28.51
CA ALA A 738 13.23 -46.89 -29.09
C ALA A 738 12.57 -46.73 -30.48
N GLY A 739 13.27 -47.27 -31.50
CA GLY A 739 12.74 -47.50 -32.85
C GLY A 739 13.85 -47.56 -33.90
N GLY A 740 14.60 -48.66 -33.97
CA GLY A 740 15.67 -48.84 -34.95
C GLY A 740 15.14 -48.85 -36.39
N GLY A 741 15.78 -48.09 -37.28
CA GLY A 741 15.52 -48.20 -38.72
C GLY A 741 15.92 -47.02 -39.60
N GLN A 742 16.09 -45.81 -39.08
CA GLN A 742 16.37 -44.62 -39.91
C GLN A 742 17.45 -43.69 -39.31
N ALA A 743 18.49 -44.28 -38.72
CA ALA A 743 19.69 -43.58 -38.25
C ALA A 743 20.65 -43.21 -39.41
N LYS A 744 20.11 -42.82 -40.57
CA LYS A 744 20.93 -42.40 -41.72
C LYS A 744 20.54 -41.05 -42.33
N GLU A 745 19.43 -40.45 -41.87
CA GLU A 745 18.98 -39.14 -42.36
C GLU A 745 19.20 -38.02 -41.31
N ALA A 746 19.31 -38.35 -40.02
CA ALA A 746 19.54 -37.36 -38.96
C ALA A 746 21.03 -36.95 -38.77
N GLU A 747 21.99 -37.68 -39.32
CA GLU A 747 23.41 -37.26 -39.31
C GLU A 747 23.74 -36.27 -40.45
N GLU A 748 22.80 -35.98 -41.36
CA GLU A 748 22.90 -34.88 -42.34
C GLU A 748 22.28 -33.56 -41.84
N GLU A 749 21.55 -33.56 -40.70
CA GLU A 749 20.72 -32.44 -40.26
C GLU A 749 21.45 -31.29 -39.53
N GLU A 750 22.70 -31.47 -39.11
CA GLU A 750 23.58 -30.34 -38.75
C GLU A 750 24.27 -29.71 -39.98
N GLY A 751 24.12 -30.31 -41.17
CA GLY A 751 24.74 -29.85 -42.42
C GLY A 751 23.77 -29.20 -43.43
N ALA A 752 22.46 -29.37 -43.26
CA ALA A 752 21.46 -28.74 -44.12
C ALA A 752 21.24 -27.29 -43.66
N GLY A 753 22.04 -26.36 -44.18
CA GLY A 753 21.87 -24.92 -43.93
C GLY A 753 20.42 -24.46 -44.17
N ASP A 754 20.03 -23.31 -43.58
CA ASP A 754 18.67 -22.75 -43.53
C ASP A 754 17.75 -23.02 -44.74
N ARG A 755 18.31 -23.05 -45.96
CA ARG A 755 17.58 -23.39 -47.19
C ARG A 755 16.98 -24.80 -47.20
N GLY A 756 17.68 -25.79 -46.64
CA GLY A 756 17.18 -27.17 -46.50
C GLY A 756 16.00 -27.27 -45.54
N ARG A 757 16.02 -26.49 -44.44
CA ARG A 757 14.91 -26.40 -43.49
C ARG A 757 13.66 -25.78 -44.13
N VAL A 758 13.83 -24.71 -44.91
CA VAL A 758 12.72 -24.10 -45.67
C VAL A 758 12.11 -25.08 -46.68
N VAL A 759 12.94 -25.78 -47.46
CA VAL A 759 12.48 -26.76 -48.46
C VAL A 759 11.72 -27.92 -47.81
N ARG A 760 12.21 -28.40 -46.66
CA ARG A 760 11.53 -29.44 -45.90
C ARG A 760 10.20 -28.96 -45.33
N ALA A 761 10.17 -27.79 -44.70
CA ALA A 761 8.94 -27.23 -44.16
C ALA A 761 7.88 -27.06 -45.27
N LEU A 762 8.27 -26.54 -46.44
CA LEU A 762 7.39 -26.41 -47.61
C LEU A 762 6.90 -27.77 -48.15
N ARG A 763 7.70 -28.84 -48.01
CA ARG A 763 7.29 -30.21 -48.36
C ARG A 763 6.29 -30.77 -47.35
N ASP A 764 6.59 -30.63 -46.07
CA ASP A 764 5.79 -31.19 -44.96
C ASP A 764 4.40 -30.54 -44.88
N VAL A 765 4.26 -29.26 -45.24
CA VAL A 765 2.95 -28.59 -45.34
C VAL A 765 2.01 -29.24 -46.37
N ARG A 766 2.56 -29.95 -47.37
CA ARG A 766 1.78 -30.60 -48.43
C ARG A 766 1.52 -32.09 -48.18
N ASP A 767 1.82 -32.59 -46.99
CA ASP A 767 1.64 -34.00 -46.63
C ASP A 767 0.16 -34.38 -46.42
N ASP A 768 -0.21 -35.63 -46.67
CA ASP A 768 -1.60 -36.11 -46.48
C ASP A 768 -1.98 -36.20 -44.99
N LEU A 769 -1.01 -36.35 -44.09
CA LEU A 769 -1.20 -36.44 -42.65
C LEU A 769 -1.27 -35.05 -42.01
N VAL A 770 -2.41 -34.73 -41.37
CA VAL A 770 -2.63 -33.47 -40.63
C VAL A 770 -1.49 -33.13 -39.65
N PRO A 771 -0.94 -34.08 -38.85
CA PRO A 771 0.15 -33.78 -37.93
C PRO A 771 1.46 -33.36 -38.62
N VAL A 772 1.71 -33.86 -39.84
CA VAL A 772 2.91 -33.52 -40.62
C VAL A 772 2.74 -32.15 -41.27
N ARG A 773 1.54 -31.85 -41.79
CA ARG A 773 1.20 -30.49 -42.26
C ARG A 773 1.29 -29.44 -41.15
N ALA A 774 0.77 -29.78 -39.97
CA ALA A 774 0.85 -28.97 -38.76
C ALA A 774 2.31 -28.71 -38.34
N HIS A 775 3.17 -29.71 -38.45
CA HIS A 775 4.60 -29.55 -38.19
C HIS A 775 5.28 -28.64 -39.23
N GLY A 776 5.01 -28.87 -40.52
CA GLY A 776 5.58 -28.08 -41.61
C GLY A 776 5.19 -26.59 -41.51
N ILE A 777 3.93 -26.29 -41.19
CA ILE A 777 3.46 -24.89 -41.12
C ILE A 777 4.02 -24.16 -39.89
N VAL A 778 4.22 -24.88 -38.77
CA VAL A 778 4.86 -24.35 -37.57
C VAL A 778 6.34 -24.07 -37.81
N GLU A 779 7.05 -24.99 -38.46
CA GLU A 779 8.47 -24.81 -38.77
C GLU A 779 8.68 -23.66 -39.76
N LEU A 780 7.84 -23.56 -40.80
CA LEU A 780 7.89 -22.45 -41.75
C LEU A 780 7.66 -21.09 -41.07
N ARG A 781 6.70 -21.03 -40.13
CA ARG A 781 6.44 -19.85 -39.31
C ARG A 781 7.61 -19.51 -38.40
N ASN A 782 8.24 -20.50 -37.76
CA ASN A 782 9.40 -20.28 -36.90
C ASN A 782 10.59 -19.73 -37.69
N LEU A 783 10.80 -20.20 -38.94
CA LEU A 783 11.83 -19.68 -39.84
C LEU A 783 11.57 -18.22 -40.25
N VAL A 784 10.32 -17.84 -40.43
CA VAL A 784 9.92 -16.44 -40.65
C VAL A 784 10.23 -15.58 -39.43
N LEU A 785 9.84 -16.02 -38.22
CA LEU A 785 10.10 -15.30 -36.97
C LEU A 785 11.60 -15.15 -36.70
N ALA A 786 12.38 -16.20 -36.97
CA ALA A 786 13.82 -16.21 -36.84
C ALA A 786 14.54 -15.38 -37.91
N ARG A 787 13.80 -14.76 -38.87
CA ARG A 787 14.37 -13.97 -39.96
C ARG A 787 15.44 -14.76 -40.72
N SER A 788 15.14 -16.02 -41.04
CA SER A 788 16.08 -16.91 -41.72
C SER A 788 16.62 -16.27 -43.02
N PRO A 789 17.96 -16.22 -43.23
CA PRO A 789 18.57 -15.72 -44.45
C PRO A 789 18.02 -16.39 -45.71
N ALA A 790 17.62 -17.67 -45.63
CA ALA A 790 17.03 -18.38 -46.76
C ALA A 790 15.65 -17.83 -47.17
N LEU A 791 14.91 -17.16 -46.29
CA LEU A 791 13.65 -16.49 -46.60
C LEU A 791 13.84 -15.00 -46.92
N ILE A 792 14.94 -14.39 -46.49
CA ILE A 792 15.24 -12.97 -46.74
C ILE A 792 15.97 -12.78 -48.07
N GLU A 793 16.93 -13.66 -48.39
CA GLU A 793 17.80 -13.54 -49.57
C GLU A 793 17.21 -14.23 -50.82
N ASP A 794 16.40 -15.27 -50.66
CA ASP A 794 15.77 -16.02 -51.76
C ASP A 794 14.29 -15.64 -51.91
N GLU A 795 14.05 -14.71 -52.84
CA GLU A 795 12.70 -14.20 -53.12
C GLU A 795 11.73 -15.31 -53.55
N ALA A 796 12.20 -16.36 -54.22
CA ALA A 796 11.35 -17.48 -54.61
C ALA A 796 10.87 -18.31 -53.40
N SER A 797 11.72 -18.45 -52.37
CA SER A 797 11.39 -19.16 -51.14
C SER A 797 10.42 -18.35 -50.28
N LEU A 798 10.56 -17.01 -50.26
CA LEU A 798 9.61 -16.12 -49.60
C LEU A 798 8.23 -16.14 -50.27
N GLU A 799 8.19 -16.05 -51.60
CA GLU A 799 6.92 -16.14 -52.36
C GLU A 799 6.24 -17.50 -52.17
N ALA A 800 7.02 -18.59 -52.13
CA ALA A 800 6.49 -19.91 -51.81
C ALA A 800 5.91 -19.97 -50.38
N ALA A 801 6.59 -19.39 -49.40
CA ALA A 801 6.10 -19.34 -48.03
C ALA A 801 4.82 -18.51 -47.88
N ILE A 802 4.76 -17.35 -48.52
CA ILE A 802 3.56 -16.49 -48.57
C ILE A 802 2.40 -17.24 -49.23
N ALA A 803 2.63 -17.86 -50.39
CA ALA A 803 1.61 -18.61 -51.11
C ALA A 803 1.05 -19.76 -50.26
N VAL A 804 1.94 -20.51 -49.59
CA VAL A 804 1.55 -21.57 -48.67
C VAL A 804 0.72 -21.03 -47.51
N PHE A 805 1.14 -19.94 -46.86
CA PHE A 805 0.32 -19.39 -45.78
C PHE A 805 -1.04 -18.90 -46.27
N VAL A 806 -1.12 -18.20 -47.40
CA VAL A 806 -2.40 -17.74 -47.98
C VAL A 806 -3.32 -18.93 -48.31
N GLU A 807 -2.77 -20.00 -48.88
CA GLU A 807 -3.51 -21.25 -49.15
C GLU A 807 -4.04 -21.88 -47.86
N MET A 808 -3.19 -22.00 -46.84
CA MET A 808 -3.50 -22.66 -45.57
C MET A 808 -4.46 -21.88 -44.67
N VAL A 809 -4.70 -20.58 -44.90
CA VAL A 809 -5.80 -19.84 -44.23
C VAL A 809 -7.17 -20.46 -44.58
N GLY A 810 -7.29 -21.10 -45.74
CA GLY A 810 -8.51 -21.76 -46.19
C GLY A 810 -8.74 -23.17 -45.64
N GLU A 811 -7.79 -23.74 -44.90
CA GLU A 811 -7.88 -25.11 -44.37
C GLU A 811 -8.97 -25.27 -43.32
N ALA A 812 -9.52 -26.48 -43.21
CA ALA A 812 -10.55 -26.82 -42.22
C ALA A 812 -9.97 -27.04 -40.81
N ASP A 813 -8.70 -27.44 -40.71
CA ASP A 813 -8.05 -27.73 -39.44
C ASP A 813 -7.58 -26.46 -38.72
N SER A 814 -8.05 -26.27 -37.48
CA SER A 814 -7.75 -25.10 -36.66
C SER A 814 -6.28 -24.89 -36.35
N PHE A 815 -5.51 -25.97 -36.21
CA PHE A 815 -4.10 -25.84 -35.94
C PHE A 815 -3.35 -25.36 -37.20
N VAL A 816 -3.75 -25.83 -38.38
CA VAL A 816 -3.13 -25.42 -39.64
C VAL A 816 -3.46 -23.97 -39.98
N TYR A 817 -4.74 -23.57 -40.00
CA TYR A 817 -5.09 -22.21 -40.43
C TYR A 817 -4.67 -21.13 -39.42
N LEU A 818 -4.69 -21.40 -38.10
CA LEU A 818 -4.23 -20.40 -37.10
C LEU A 818 -2.72 -20.15 -37.20
N ASN A 819 -1.94 -21.19 -37.47
CA ASN A 819 -0.51 -21.05 -37.70
C ASN A 819 -0.21 -20.30 -39.00
N ALA A 820 -1.04 -20.49 -40.02
CA ALA A 820 -0.94 -19.75 -41.26
C ALA A 820 -1.28 -18.26 -41.09
N ILE A 821 -2.35 -17.94 -40.37
CA ILE A 821 -2.73 -16.56 -39.99
C ILE A 821 -1.58 -15.87 -39.26
N ARG A 822 -1.02 -16.53 -38.22
CA ARG A 822 0.10 -16.00 -37.44
C ARG A 822 1.37 -15.82 -38.28
N GLY A 823 1.62 -16.74 -39.22
CA GLY A 823 2.69 -16.63 -40.21
C GLY A 823 2.55 -15.39 -41.09
N LEU A 824 1.37 -15.15 -41.67
CA LEU A 824 1.09 -13.95 -42.47
C LEU A 824 1.21 -12.67 -41.65
N ALA A 825 0.67 -12.66 -40.43
CA ALA A 825 0.79 -11.53 -39.53
C ALA A 825 2.25 -11.21 -39.20
N SER A 826 3.12 -12.24 -39.08
CA SER A 826 4.55 -12.05 -38.85
C SER A 826 5.33 -11.48 -40.04
N LEU A 827 4.77 -11.54 -41.26
CA LEU A 827 5.33 -10.94 -42.47
C LEU A 827 4.73 -9.56 -42.79
N ALA A 828 3.70 -9.13 -42.05
CA ALA A 828 2.91 -7.95 -42.39
C ALA A 828 3.65 -6.61 -42.19
N ASP A 829 4.67 -6.56 -41.35
CA ASP A 829 5.48 -5.37 -41.11
C ASP A 829 6.39 -4.97 -42.29
N LEU A 830 6.71 -5.92 -43.18
CA LEU A 830 7.60 -5.72 -44.32
C LEU A 830 7.00 -6.10 -45.68
N HIS A 831 6.13 -7.11 -45.71
CA HIS A 831 5.70 -7.78 -46.94
C HIS A 831 4.19 -7.71 -47.19
N LEU A 832 3.43 -6.93 -46.42
CA LEU A 832 1.97 -6.84 -46.54
C LEU A 832 1.46 -6.62 -47.97
N ARG A 833 2.16 -5.76 -48.74
CA ARG A 833 1.79 -5.44 -50.14
C ARG A 833 1.73 -6.69 -51.04
N ARG A 834 2.48 -7.75 -50.72
CA ARG A 834 2.60 -8.96 -51.52
C ARG A 834 1.38 -9.88 -51.39
N PHE A 835 0.75 -9.92 -50.22
CA PHE A 835 -0.35 -10.87 -49.93
C PHE A 835 -1.68 -10.22 -49.58
N LEU A 836 -1.71 -8.94 -49.17
CA LEU A 836 -2.95 -8.26 -48.80
C LEU A 836 -4.01 -8.28 -49.92
N PRO A 837 -3.70 -8.01 -51.21
CA PRO A 837 -4.72 -8.06 -52.26
C PRO A 837 -5.33 -9.45 -52.42
N GLN A 838 -4.55 -10.51 -52.18
CA GLN A 838 -5.02 -11.90 -52.25
C GLN A 838 -5.99 -12.19 -51.11
N LEU A 839 -5.65 -11.79 -49.87
CA LEU A 839 -6.53 -11.93 -48.72
C LEU A 839 -7.82 -11.11 -48.86
N VAL A 840 -7.74 -9.88 -49.37
CA VAL A 840 -8.94 -9.04 -49.62
C VAL A 840 -9.82 -9.65 -50.71
N GLY A 841 -9.23 -10.21 -51.76
CA GLY A 841 -9.96 -10.94 -52.79
C GLY A 841 -10.64 -12.19 -52.23
N MET A 842 -9.95 -12.98 -51.40
CA MET A 842 -10.51 -14.15 -50.72
C MET A 842 -11.63 -13.77 -49.75
N TYR A 843 -11.52 -12.63 -49.07
CA TYR A 843 -12.52 -12.15 -48.13
C TYR A 843 -13.81 -11.73 -48.83
N THR A 844 -13.70 -10.97 -49.93
CA THR A 844 -14.86 -10.49 -50.71
C THR A 844 -15.51 -11.59 -51.55
N ALA A 845 -14.73 -12.55 -52.05
CA ALA A 845 -15.21 -13.68 -52.83
C ALA A 845 -15.61 -14.92 -51.98
N ALA A 846 -15.56 -14.84 -50.64
CA ALA A 846 -15.91 -15.97 -49.79
C ALA A 846 -17.41 -16.32 -49.91
N ASP A 847 -17.67 -17.56 -50.33
CA ASP A 847 -19.02 -18.12 -50.53
C ASP A 847 -19.72 -18.51 -49.22
N ASP A 848 -18.93 -18.81 -48.17
CA ASP A 848 -19.42 -19.19 -46.85
C ASP A 848 -18.87 -18.30 -45.73
N LEU A 849 -19.61 -18.25 -44.62
CA LEU A 849 -19.30 -17.39 -43.48
C LEU A 849 -18.03 -17.81 -42.73
N GLU A 850 -17.74 -19.10 -42.68
CA GLU A 850 -16.62 -19.64 -41.91
C GLU A 850 -15.30 -19.27 -42.58
N ARG A 851 -15.21 -19.44 -43.90
CA ARG A 851 -14.10 -19.00 -44.73
C ARG A 851 -13.92 -17.49 -44.68
N ARG A 852 -15.01 -16.72 -44.76
CA ARG A 852 -14.95 -15.24 -44.62
C ARG A 852 -14.39 -14.82 -43.27
N THR A 853 -14.77 -15.50 -42.18
CA THR A 853 -14.30 -15.17 -40.83
C THR A 853 -12.83 -15.53 -40.63
N ARG A 854 -12.36 -16.69 -41.15
CA ARG A 854 -10.95 -17.08 -41.10
C ARG A 854 -10.04 -16.11 -41.86
N VAL A 855 -10.45 -15.73 -43.08
CA VAL A 855 -9.71 -14.74 -43.89
C VAL A 855 -9.79 -13.34 -43.26
N GLY A 856 -10.94 -12.98 -42.67
CA GLY A 856 -11.13 -11.74 -41.92
C GLY A 856 -10.18 -11.61 -40.73
N GLU A 857 -9.97 -12.70 -39.99
CA GLU A 857 -9.00 -12.75 -38.89
C GLU A 857 -7.55 -12.64 -39.40
N ALA A 858 -7.23 -13.26 -40.54
CA ALA A 858 -5.94 -13.09 -41.21
C ALA A 858 -5.66 -11.64 -41.58
N LEU A 859 -6.66 -10.96 -42.14
CA LEU A 859 -6.60 -9.54 -42.46
C LEU A 859 -6.45 -8.68 -41.20
N LEU A 860 -7.24 -8.96 -40.16
CA LEU A 860 -7.22 -8.21 -38.90
C LEU A 860 -5.82 -8.24 -38.25
N GLN A 861 -5.24 -9.44 -38.05
CA GLN A 861 -3.93 -9.58 -37.43
C GLN A 861 -2.80 -9.01 -38.30
N SER A 862 -2.91 -9.13 -39.62
CA SER A 862 -1.94 -8.54 -40.55
C SER A 862 -2.00 -7.01 -40.50
N VAL A 863 -3.20 -6.43 -40.46
CA VAL A 863 -3.41 -4.97 -40.36
C VAL A 863 -2.85 -4.43 -39.04
N GLN A 864 -3.08 -5.11 -37.92
CA GLN A 864 -2.58 -4.70 -36.60
C GLN A 864 -1.04 -4.63 -36.52
N ARG A 865 -0.33 -5.36 -37.39
CA ARG A 865 1.15 -5.41 -37.44
C ARG A 865 1.78 -4.59 -38.56
N ALA A 866 0.96 -4.07 -39.46
CA ALA A 866 1.39 -3.41 -40.69
C ALA A 866 2.03 -2.02 -40.49
N GLY A 867 1.69 -1.32 -39.40
CA GLY A 867 2.16 0.03 -39.12
C GLY A 867 1.93 1.00 -40.29
N ALA A 868 2.97 1.75 -40.67
CA ALA A 868 2.90 2.77 -41.70
C ALA A 868 2.64 2.23 -43.13
N LEU A 869 2.90 0.94 -43.40
CA LEU A 869 2.63 0.33 -44.71
C LEU A 869 1.14 0.36 -45.07
N LEU A 870 0.25 0.50 -44.08
CA LEU A 870 -1.18 0.67 -44.29
C LEU A 870 -1.50 1.89 -45.15
N GLY A 871 -0.69 2.96 -45.12
CA GLY A 871 -0.94 4.14 -45.95
C GLY A 871 -1.00 3.82 -47.44
N ASP A 872 -0.12 2.95 -47.92
CA ASP A 872 -0.06 2.55 -49.34
C ASP A 872 -1.05 1.42 -49.67
N CYS A 873 -1.38 0.60 -48.68
CA CYS A 873 -2.30 -0.52 -48.80
C CYS A 873 -3.78 -0.14 -48.66
N ALA A 874 -4.08 1.02 -48.05
CA ALA A 874 -5.44 1.50 -47.81
C ALA A 874 -6.35 1.52 -49.05
N PRO A 875 -5.88 1.92 -50.26
CA PRO A 875 -6.72 1.90 -51.46
C PRO A 875 -7.20 0.51 -51.88
N ALA A 876 -6.44 -0.54 -51.53
CA ALA A 876 -6.79 -1.92 -51.83
C ALA A 876 -7.63 -2.57 -50.71
N LEU A 877 -7.57 -2.03 -49.48
CA LEU A 877 -8.22 -2.60 -48.29
C LEU A 877 -9.54 -1.93 -47.93
N VAL A 878 -9.57 -0.59 -47.90
CA VAL A 878 -10.68 0.18 -47.31
C VAL A 878 -11.94 0.15 -48.17
N PRO A 879 -11.92 0.39 -49.50
CA PRO A 879 -13.13 0.35 -50.31
C PRO A 879 -13.86 -1.01 -50.28
N PRO A 880 -13.18 -2.17 -50.44
CA PRO A 880 -13.84 -3.47 -50.36
C PRO A 880 -14.49 -3.75 -49.00
N LEU A 881 -13.89 -3.28 -47.89
CA LEU A 881 -14.49 -3.41 -46.56
C LEU A 881 -15.72 -2.51 -46.42
N LEU A 882 -15.68 -1.29 -46.95
CA LEU A 882 -16.83 -0.38 -46.98
C LEU A 882 -17.96 -0.93 -47.85
N ASP A 883 -17.65 -1.62 -48.95
CA ASP A 883 -18.66 -2.30 -49.78
C ASP A 883 -19.33 -3.45 -49.02
N VAL A 884 -18.59 -4.18 -48.18
CA VAL A 884 -19.18 -5.22 -47.30
C VAL A 884 -20.08 -4.59 -46.24
N VAL A 885 -19.71 -3.45 -45.67
CA VAL A 885 -20.52 -2.73 -44.67
C VAL A 885 -21.75 -2.06 -45.32
N GLY A 886 -21.62 -1.53 -46.54
CA GLY A 886 -22.67 -0.76 -47.22
C GLY A 886 -23.60 -1.57 -48.14
N GLY A 887 -23.10 -2.65 -48.74
CA GLY A 887 -23.84 -3.52 -49.67
C GLY A 887 -24.80 -4.49 -48.99
N ALA A 888 -24.71 -4.63 -47.66
CA ALA A 888 -25.58 -5.45 -46.85
C ALA A 888 -25.96 -4.70 -45.58
N GLY A 889 -26.98 -3.83 -45.65
CA GLY A 889 -27.82 -3.63 -44.46
C GLY A 889 -28.26 -5.03 -44.03
N ALA A 890 -27.84 -5.47 -42.84
CA ALA A 890 -27.73 -6.88 -42.51
C ALA A 890 -29.13 -7.54 -42.53
N ALA A 891 -29.52 -8.08 -43.68
CA ALA A 891 -30.84 -8.66 -43.87
C ALA A 891 -30.98 -10.04 -43.21
N SER A 892 -29.89 -10.61 -42.66
CA SER A 892 -29.88 -11.87 -41.91
C SER A 892 -28.70 -11.95 -40.91
N ALA A 893 -28.79 -12.82 -39.89
CA ALA A 893 -27.70 -13.11 -38.95
C ALA A 893 -26.37 -13.50 -39.62
N ALA A 894 -26.40 -14.17 -40.78
CA ALA A 894 -25.19 -14.58 -41.50
C ALA A 894 -24.47 -13.38 -42.16
N SER A 895 -25.22 -12.35 -42.60
CA SER A 895 -24.61 -11.11 -43.10
C SER A 895 -24.13 -10.20 -41.97
N ALA A 896 -24.75 -10.28 -40.78
CA ALA A 896 -24.34 -9.54 -39.58
C ALA A 896 -22.88 -9.83 -39.16
N VAL A 897 -22.48 -11.11 -39.14
CA VAL A 897 -21.12 -11.51 -38.77
C VAL A 897 -20.07 -11.00 -39.78
N GLY A 898 -20.42 -10.99 -41.08
CA GLY A 898 -19.55 -10.42 -42.12
C GLY A 898 -19.37 -8.91 -41.99
N VAL A 899 -20.45 -8.17 -41.65
CA VAL A 899 -20.38 -6.72 -41.38
C VAL A 899 -19.57 -6.44 -40.12
N GLN A 900 -19.77 -7.24 -39.05
CA GLN A 900 -19.00 -7.13 -37.81
C GLN A 900 -17.50 -7.34 -38.05
N SER A 901 -17.12 -8.37 -38.83
CA SER A 901 -15.73 -8.64 -39.19
C SER A 901 -15.12 -7.48 -40.00
N ALA A 902 -15.86 -6.94 -40.98
CA ALA A 902 -15.40 -5.79 -41.76
C ALA A 902 -15.20 -4.52 -40.90
N LEU A 903 -16.13 -4.26 -39.96
CA LEU A 903 -16.02 -3.16 -39.00
C LEU A 903 -14.81 -3.35 -38.06
N ALA A 904 -14.55 -4.56 -37.58
CA ALA A 904 -13.37 -4.83 -36.75
C ALA A 904 -12.06 -4.57 -37.48
N ILE A 905 -11.96 -4.95 -38.77
CA ILE A 905 -10.77 -4.66 -39.59
C ILE A 905 -10.63 -3.15 -39.82
N LEU A 906 -11.73 -2.43 -40.11
CA LEU A 906 -11.70 -0.96 -40.26
C LEU A 906 -11.30 -0.23 -38.96
N SER A 907 -11.76 -0.72 -37.80
CA SER A 907 -11.33 -0.26 -36.48
C SER A 907 -9.83 -0.50 -36.27
N ALA A 908 -9.31 -1.66 -36.63
CA ALA A 908 -7.88 -1.94 -36.56
C ALA A 908 -7.03 -1.03 -37.47
N VAL A 909 -7.52 -0.67 -38.67
CA VAL A 909 -6.87 0.34 -39.52
C VAL A 909 -6.87 1.70 -38.81
N ALA A 910 -8.00 2.10 -38.22
CA ALA A 910 -8.14 3.37 -37.50
C ALA A 910 -7.19 3.46 -36.29
N HIS A 911 -6.96 2.33 -35.61
CA HIS A 911 -6.06 2.23 -34.46
C HIS A 911 -4.58 2.18 -34.86
N THR A 912 -4.24 1.42 -35.91
CA THR A 912 -2.84 1.13 -36.28
C THR A 912 -2.20 2.26 -37.08
N PHE A 913 -2.90 2.80 -38.08
CA PHE A 913 -2.43 3.94 -38.86
C PHE A 913 -3.62 4.80 -39.30
N PRO A 914 -4.13 5.67 -38.41
CA PRO A 914 -5.38 6.41 -38.62
C PRO A 914 -5.43 7.18 -39.95
N LEU A 915 -4.29 7.76 -40.36
CA LEU A 915 -4.15 8.52 -41.61
C LEU A 915 -4.46 7.69 -42.87
N ALA A 916 -4.43 6.36 -42.81
CA ALA A 916 -4.89 5.49 -43.90
C ALA A 916 -6.38 5.70 -44.23
N LEU A 917 -7.21 6.10 -43.26
CA LEU A 917 -8.66 6.27 -43.43
C LEU A 917 -9.05 7.70 -43.83
N GLN A 918 -8.12 8.65 -43.83
CA GLN A 918 -8.36 10.06 -44.10
C GLN A 918 -9.19 10.29 -45.38
N ARG A 919 -8.87 9.56 -46.46
CA ARG A 919 -9.55 9.70 -47.76
C ARG A 919 -10.99 9.15 -47.78
N TRP A 920 -11.31 8.24 -46.87
CA TRP A 920 -12.60 7.53 -46.82
C TRP A 920 -13.42 7.86 -45.57
N ALA A 921 -13.00 8.83 -44.76
CA ALA A 921 -13.65 9.17 -43.50
C ALA A 921 -15.15 9.47 -43.66
N ASP A 922 -15.55 10.23 -44.69
CA ASP A 922 -16.95 10.51 -44.99
C ASP A 922 -17.77 9.24 -45.29
N GLN A 923 -17.20 8.34 -46.09
CA GLN A 923 -17.85 7.09 -46.49
C GLN A 923 -17.96 6.12 -45.32
N LEU A 924 -16.91 6.04 -44.50
CA LEU A 924 -16.88 5.24 -43.28
C LEU A 924 -17.93 5.70 -42.27
N VAL A 925 -18.00 7.00 -42.00
CA VAL A 925 -18.96 7.57 -41.06
C VAL A 925 -20.39 7.42 -41.59
N ALA A 926 -20.61 7.61 -42.90
CA ALA A 926 -21.92 7.37 -43.52
C ALA A 926 -22.34 5.90 -43.43
N ALA A 927 -21.42 4.95 -43.68
CA ALA A 927 -21.68 3.52 -43.59
C ALA A 927 -22.03 3.10 -42.15
N VAL A 928 -21.23 3.54 -41.18
CA VAL A 928 -21.47 3.29 -39.75
C VAL A 928 -22.78 3.91 -39.27
N HIS A 929 -23.09 5.15 -39.67
CA HIS A 929 -24.37 5.77 -39.38
C HIS A 929 -25.54 4.98 -39.96
N GLY A 930 -25.39 4.47 -41.20
CA GLY A 930 -26.37 3.58 -41.82
C GLY A 930 -26.63 2.31 -41.00
N VAL A 931 -25.58 1.66 -40.50
CA VAL A 931 -25.68 0.47 -39.64
C VAL A 931 -26.44 0.77 -38.34
N LEU A 932 -26.10 1.87 -37.64
CA LEU A 932 -26.73 2.25 -36.39
C LEU A 932 -28.22 2.59 -36.55
N VAL A 933 -28.59 3.22 -37.68
CA VAL A 933 -29.98 3.54 -37.99
C VAL A 933 -30.77 2.30 -38.42
N ALA A 934 -30.21 1.47 -39.30
CA ALA A 934 -30.92 0.33 -39.88
C ALA A 934 -31.27 -0.75 -38.83
N HIS A 935 -30.46 -0.86 -37.78
CA HIS A 935 -30.59 -1.92 -36.78
C HIS A 935 -30.90 -1.40 -35.37
N ALA A 936 -31.38 -0.15 -35.24
CA ALA A 936 -31.67 0.48 -33.97
C ALA A 936 -32.67 -0.33 -33.12
N GLY A 937 -32.27 -0.73 -31.91
CA GLY A 937 -33.12 -1.48 -30.97
C GLY A 937 -33.33 -2.95 -31.31
N ASP A 938 -32.69 -3.47 -32.36
CA ASP A 938 -32.85 -4.88 -32.77
C ASP A 938 -31.86 -5.80 -32.02
N ALA A 939 -32.36 -6.75 -31.24
CA ALA A 939 -31.52 -7.63 -30.43
C ALA A 939 -30.59 -8.54 -31.27
N GLU A 940 -30.96 -8.84 -32.52
CA GLU A 940 -30.19 -9.74 -33.39
C GLU A 940 -28.88 -9.11 -33.90
N PHE A 941 -28.80 -7.77 -33.92
CA PHE A 941 -27.67 -7.01 -34.50
C PHE A 941 -26.85 -6.24 -33.45
N VAL A 942 -26.97 -6.60 -32.17
CA VAL A 942 -26.24 -5.94 -31.07
C VAL A 942 -24.73 -5.95 -31.31
N SER A 943 -24.16 -7.07 -31.76
CA SER A 943 -22.71 -7.16 -32.02
C SER A 943 -22.24 -6.24 -33.15
N VAL A 944 -23.08 -6.03 -34.16
CA VAL A 944 -22.80 -5.14 -35.30
C VAL A 944 -22.87 -3.67 -34.85
N ARG A 945 -23.88 -3.30 -34.06
CA ARG A 945 -23.98 -1.94 -33.51
C ARG A 945 -22.84 -1.61 -32.56
N ARG A 946 -22.42 -2.54 -31.70
CA ARG A 946 -21.22 -2.39 -30.86
C ARG A 946 -19.97 -2.15 -31.71
N ALA A 947 -19.72 -2.99 -32.72
CA ALA A 947 -18.57 -2.83 -33.60
C ALA A 947 -18.59 -1.47 -34.34
N ALA A 948 -19.77 -1.03 -34.76
CA ALA A 948 -19.96 0.26 -35.43
C ALA A 948 -19.59 1.45 -34.51
N VAL A 949 -19.99 1.40 -33.22
CA VAL A 949 -19.61 2.43 -32.23
C VAL A 949 -18.10 2.38 -31.92
N VAL A 950 -17.51 1.19 -31.80
CA VAL A 950 -16.06 1.02 -31.56
C VAL A 950 -15.24 1.64 -32.69
N VAL A 951 -15.63 1.44 -33.94
CA VAL A 951 -14.96 2.07 -35.10
C VAL A 951 -14.98 3.60 -35.01
N LEU A 952 -16.10 4.21 -34.57
CA LEU A 952 -16.16 5.66 -34.37
C LEU A 952 -15.23 6.10 -33.23
N GLY A 953 -15.17 5.33 -32.15
CA GLY A 953 -14.26 5.58 -31.04
C GLY A 953 -12.80 5.53 -31.46
N ASP A 954 -12.40 4.49 -32.20
CA ASP A 954 -11.02 4.37 -32.70
C ASP A 954 -10.69 5.43 -33.75
N LEU A 955 -11.66 5.84 -34.57
CA LEU A 955 -11.49 6.95 -35.50
C LEU A 955 -11.24 8.27 -34.75
N VAL A 956 -11.95 8.51 -33.65
CA VAL A 956 -11.77 9.64 -32.73
C VAL A 956 -10.40 9.61 -32.07
N ALA A 957 -10.06 8.49 -31.45
CA ALA A 957 -8.79 8.30 -30.73
C ALA A 957 -7.59 8.43 -31.68
N GLY A 958 -7.68 7.85 -32.88
CA GLY A 958 -6.62 7.85 -33.88
C GLY A 958 -6.33 9.22 -34.50
N HIS A 959 -7.34 10.08 -34.64
CA HIS A 959 -7.18 11.39 -35.30
C HIS A 959 -7.10 12.58 -34.35
N GLY A 960 -7.44 12.43 -33.07
CA GLY A 960 -7.29 13.46 -32.02
C GLY A 960 -7.76 14.86 -32.46
N ALA A 961 -7.00 15.91 -32.12
CA ALA A 961 -7.29 17.29 -32.55
C ALA A 961 -7.26 17.51 -34.07
N ARG A 962 -6.66 16.60 -34.85
CA ARG A 962 -6.54 16.68 -36.32
C ARG A 962 -7.79 16.19 -37.06
N LEU A 963 -8.79 15.64 -36.35
CA LEU A 963 -10.13 15.39 -36.91
C LEU A 963 -10.79 16.66 -37.46
N THR A 964 -10.43 17.83 -36.95
CA THR A 964 -10.86 19.15 -37.47
C THR A 964 -10.21 19.53 -38.80
N ALA A 965 -9.01 18.99 -39.09
CA ALA A 965 -8.28 19.21 -40.34
C ALA A 965 -8.75 18.26 -41.46
N LEU A 966 -9.50 17.21 -41.10
CA LEU A 966 -10.10 16.24 -42.00
C LEU A 966 -11.50 16.70 -42.39
N ALA A 967 -11.54 17.51 -43.45
CA ALA A 967 -12.70 17.94 -44.23
C ALA A 967 -13.73 18.86 -43.53
N ASP A 968 -13.81 20.09 -44.04
CA ASP A 968 -14.96 21.02 -44.09
C ASP A 968 -16.10 20.84 -43.06
N GLY A 969 -15.82 20.73 -41.76
CA GLY A 969 -16.80 20.78 -40.65
C GLY A 969 -17.94 19.73 -40.63
N GLY A 970 -18.19 19.01 -41.73
CA GLY A 970 -19.33 18.12 -41.93
C GLY A 970 -19.12 16.73 -41.34
N VAL A 971 -17.88 16.22 -41.39
CA VAL A 971 -17.52 14.87 -40.93
C VAL A 971 -17.63 14.77 -39.42
N LEU A 972 -17.08 15.75 -38.70
CA LEU A 972 -17.20 15.84 -37.25
C LEU A 972 -18.67 15.87 -36.81
N GLY A 973 -19.50 16.65 -37.48
CA GLY A 973 -20.94 16.69 -37.22
C GLY A 973 -21.60 15.34 -37.47
N ALA A 974 -21.16 14.60 -38.50
CA ALA A 974 -21.64 13.26 -38.79
C ALA A 974 -21.20 12.22 -37.73
N VAL A 975 -19.96 12.28 -37.26
CA VAL A 975 -19.44 11.44 -36.17
C VAL A 975 -20.22 11.70 -34.88
N GLN A 976 -20.44 12.97 -34.51
CA GLN A 976 -21.22 13.32 -33.33
C GLN A 976 -22.68 12.84 -33.42
N ARG A 977 -23.31 12.93 -34.60
CA ARG A 977 -24.65 12.39 -34.82
C ARG A 977 -24.67 10.86 -34.64
N ALA A 978 -23.70 10.15 -35.23
CA ALA A 978 -23.61 8.70 -35.12
C ALA A 978 -23.33 8.24 -33.67
N LEU A 979 -22.43 8.90 -32.94
CA LEU A 979 -22.16 8.59 -31.54
C LEU A 979 -23.36 8.88 -30.62
N ARG A 980 -24.16 9.91 -30.91
CA ARG A 980 -25.42 10.15 -30.17
C ARG A 980 -26.44 9.05 -30.38
N LEU A 981 -26.48 8.42 -31.56
CA LEU A 981 -27.31 7.24 -31.78
C LEU A 981 -26.79 6.05 -30.96
N GLY A 982 -25.47 5.82 -30.90
CA GLY A 982 -24.87 4.80 -30.05
C GLY A 982 -25.09 5.03 -28.55
N LEU A 983 -25.11 6.29 -28.09
CA LEU A 983 -25.42 6.63 -26.71
C LEU A 983 -26.87 6.28 -26.32
N ALA A 984 -27.79 6.39 -27.29
CA ALA A 984 -29.21 6.05 -27.13
C ALA A 984 -29.52 4.57 -27.42
N ASP A 985 -28.49 3.72 -27.62
CA ASP A 985 -28.67 2.29 -27.86
C ASP A 985 -29.22 1.59 -26.61
N SER A 986 -30.02 0.54 -26.81
CA SER A 986 -30.54 -0.29 -25.72
C SER A 986 -29.46 -1.17 -25.09
N ASP A 987 -28.35 -1.39 -25.79
CA ASP A 987 -27.20 -2.13 -25.29
C ASP A 987 -26.25 -1.26 -24.46
N GLU A 988 -26.01 -1.65 -23.20
CA GLU A 988 -25.19 -0.88 -22.26
C GLU A 988 -23.74 -0.73 -22.72
N LEU A 989 -23.17 -1.75 -23.37
CA LEU A 989 -21.79 -1.70 -23.86
C LEU A 989 -21.65 -0.76 -25.06
N ALA A 990 -22.59 -0.78 -26.00
CA ALA A 990 -22.64 0.19 -27.10
C ALA A 990 -22.78 1.63 -26.56
N SER A 991 -23.66 1.85 -25.58
CA SER A 991 -23.85 3.16 -24.94
C SER A 991 -22.59 3.63 -24.18
N ALA A 992 -21.92 2.72 -23.48
CA ALA A 992 -20.67 3.02 -22.75
C ALA A 992 -19.52 3.38 -23.71
N HIS A 993 -19.33 2.63 -24.80
CA HIS A 993 -18.34 2.95 -25.83
C HIS A 993 -18.63 4.30 -26.51
N ALA A 994 -19.91 4.58 -26.79
CA ALA A 994 -20.31 5.87 -27.37
C ALA A 994 -20.06 7.04 -26.43
N ARG A 995 -20.32 6.86 -25.12
CA ARG A 995 -20.03 7.87 -24.09
C ARG A 995 -18.54 8.15 -24.00
N SER A 996 -17.72 7.10 -23.94
CA SER A 996 -16.26 7.23 -23.89
C SER A 996 -15.72 8.00 -25.10
N ALA A 997 -16.20 7.69 -26.31
CA ALA A 997 -15.79 8.40 -27.52
C ALA A 997 -16.25 9.87 -27.54
N LEU A 998 -17.43 10.19 -27.00
CA LEU A 998 -17.92 11.57 -26.86
C LEU A 998 -17.13 12.37 -25.83
N ASP A 999 -16.74 11.75 -24.71
CA ASP A 999 -15.92 12.38 -23.68
C ASP A 999 -14.50 12.66 -24.20
N GLN A 1000 -13.93 11.72 -24.95
CA GLN A 1000 -12.65 11.91 -25.64
C GLN A 1000 -12.73 13.07 -26.62
N LEU A 1001 -13.77 13.14 -27.47
CA LEU A 1001 -14.03 14.30 -28.32
C LEU A 1001 -14.10 15.59 -27.47
N GLY A 1002 -14.90 15.63 -26.41
CA GLY A 1002 -15.07 16.82 -25.56
C GLY A 1002 -13.77 17.31 -24.90
N SER A 1003 -12.92 16.39 -24.43
CA SER A 1003 -11.62 16.71 -23.84
C SER A 1003 -10.64 17.33 -24.84
N HIS A 1004 -10.70 16.93 -26.11
CA HIS A 1004 -9.89 17.50 -27.19
C HIS A 1004 -10.39 18.86 -27.69
N TYR A 1005 -11.60 19.31 -27.31
CA TYR A 1005 -12.14 20.65 -27.64
C TYR A 1005 -11.99 21.67 -26.50
N LEU A 1006 -11.65 21.24 -25.28
CA LEU A 1006 -11.45 22.10 -24.10
C LEU A 1006 -9.97 22.37 -23.79
N ALA A 1007 -9.05 21.73 -24.50
CA ALA A 1007 -7.61 22.01 -24.53
C ALA A 1007 -7.26 22.80 -25.79
#